data_AF-A0A355G620-F1
#
_entry.id   AF-A0A355G620-F1
#
_cell.length_a   1.000
_cell.length_b   1.000
_cell.length_c   1.000
_cell.angle_alpha   90.00
_cell.angle_beta   90.00
_cell.angle_gamma   90.00
#
_symmetry.space_group_name_H-M   'P 1'
#
loop_
_entity.id
_entity.type
_entity.pdbx_description
1 polymer ?
#
loop_
_entity_poly.entity_id
_entity_poly.type
_entity_poly.pdbx_seq_one_letter_code
_entity_poly.pdbx_strand_id
1 'polypeptide(L)'
;MSSYSTAEQLEDRTLLAGASLVNIEPNIDLSLTDGEVYNEAPQELTFVFSPGQEIDPDYLGGIQIVRSGQDGTFADGNEVPIEPGYIGIGDNPNEVIVRFASALPDDHYQITILGTGVDRLRNLNGDAFQDFTDDGIQNGADQTINFELDLGAKVVAVVSQPVLREQILSVGDVANLQDGDTFTITVGGASVTFEMDLDGGLNDPNNIQVSYDPDTQSASDIATTILREFNSSILGTEGYATISQSGADLTISGDSFTPAISFALVNPDTPGFSRTDGNLVARDNQILVYFNDDDLNPDLANDSRFYRIIDTANNDSPLLTTNYTAKYDALSDVTVLKLSTSLNAGTQYRLRVGVSDTPDEITEETYSTLGLDSETISVLAGEGGSTTTPTDGMLITDLILNDPSSLVVDGAGNYYFVHNDGAAPTPVVRILRVDHQTGLISIVAGSDGSAAPANDILAGDLQLSATGPRDLTLDANGNLYFTDGAFVLKVNTVSQLVTVIAGGGFDHTPNTGDVPTDLVLDSPAQLTVDLDGNIYVHDSGSPTSASYLFRIDNASGLVLGAIPTFVDAGILGIIHLGITDLETDATGDLFFATTSTLPLSSYSSYPDIYPGIIQLVYNSDGTPGFELITGNGSSNGSLSSIQTGDPIAGDPGDPISGDPPTSAATLVDASNITDFTFDADGYLVYADSTGHIVRFNPYADPAERFVEVIAGGGSTSPASGVVATEAALSGLSGLTTLAMGTGNTPYFFDSTSQLLLSVENIPDQNSSFDNATDLTDIAHHWNAGTEEFVITSEIQPQGIGLPPLPGGKYEPGHRHLPAMLDAHIDNSGTNPVTAGSVSVAYYNFQDEYGIDVQGNVLHNAITEEQKQRAREIFEIYAYYLGIEFIESADQGLTVVTGDLRALDPSKPVGPDGVLGLAPHGGYRNGTLVIDATDVTTPEDDVFGGTWMDTAFHEIGHTLGLGHAYDLSAIMGGDSETTGSDLPQDPGQTVYPGDYDIDHLLRLFRHDANDIDLYKFNLAESGTFRA
;
A
#
# COMPACT_ATOMS: atom_id res chain seq x y z
N MET A 1 -57.06 51.28 -51.25
CA MET A 1 -56.26 50.04 -51.18
C MET A 1 -54.82 50.49 -51.07
N SER A 2 -54.21 50.26 -49.91
CA SER A 2 -52.96 50.88 -49.48
C SER A 2 -51.75 50.17 -50.08
N SER A 3 -50.77 50.99 -50.46
CA SER A 3 -49.42 50.65 -50.87
C SER A 3 -48.55 50.19 -49.70
N TYR A 4 -47.65 49.24 -49.96
CA TYR A 4 -46.19 49.26 -49.74
C TYR A 4 -45.68 47.84 -49.47
N SER A 5 -44.92 47.32 -50.44
CA SER A 5 -44.03 46.19 -50.25
C SER A 5 -42.73 46.69 -49.61
N THR A 6 -42.34 46.09 -48.51
CA THR A 6 -40.94 46.02 -48.07
C THR A 6 -40.65 44.55 -47.87
N ALA A 7 -39.86 44.00 -48.79
CA ALA A 7 -39.06 42.82 -48.49
C ALA A 7 -38.10 43.25 -47.37
N GLU A 8 -38.28 42.71 -46.17
CA GLU A 8 -37.19 42.69 -45.20
C GLU A 8 -36.15 41.72 -45.75
N GLN A 9 -35.00 42.28 -46.02
CA GLN A 9 -33.77 41.60 -46.36
C GLN A 9 -33.42 40.76 -45.13
N LEU A 10 -33.49 39.43 -45.25
CA LEU A 10 -32.87 38.53 -44.28
C LEU A 10 -31.41 38.99 -44.14
N GLU A 11 -30.98 39.32 -42.92
CA GLU A 11 -29.56 39.55 -42.65
C GLU A 11 -28.77 38.35 -43.17
N ASP A 12 -27.71 38.62 -43.93
CA ASP A 12 -26.81 37.59 -44.40
C ASP A 12 -26.29 36.82 -43.18
N ARG A 13 -26.64 35.53 -43.08
CA ARG A 13 -25.90 34.59 -42.24
C ARG A 13 -24.55 34.37 -42.92
N THR A 14 -23.67 35.36 -42.79
CA THR A 14 -22.26 35.20 -43.06
C THR A 14 -21.77 34.20 -42.01
N LEU A 15 -21.49 32.97 -42.45
CA LEU A 15 -20.61 32.09 -41.69
C LEU A 15 -19.34 32.89 -41.43
N LEU A 16 -18.98 33.07 -40.15
CA LEU A 16 -17.69 33.64 -39.79
C LEU A 16 -16.60 32.74 -40.39
N ALA A 17 -15.65 33.33 -41.10
CA ALA A 17 -14.60 32.56 -41.78
C ALA A 17 -13.72 31.84 -40.76
N GLY A 18 -13.20 32.56 -39.76
CA GLY A 18 -12.38 32.07 -38.66
C GLY A 18 -13.13 31.82 -37.36
N ALA A 19 -12.49 31.04 -36.48
CA ALA A 19 -12.99 30.70 -35.16
C ALA A 19 -12.95 31.90 -34.18
N SER A 20 -13.91 31.96 -33.27
CA SER A 20 -13.92 32.89 -32.14
C SER A 20 -14.15 32.11 -30.85
N LEU A 21 -13.48 32.50 -29.77
CA LEU A 21 -13.65 31.87 -28.47
C LEU A 21 -15.06 32.16 -27.94
N VAL A 22 -15.75 31.11 -27.51
CA VAL A 22 -17.07 31.19 -26.86
C VAL A 22 -16.90 31.10 -25.35
N ASN A 23 -16.11 30.13 -24.88
CA ASN A 23 -15.87 29.89 -23.46
C ASN A 23 -14.54 29.15 -23.24
N ILE A 24 -13.97 29.28 -22.05
CA ILE A 24 -12.95 28.36 -21.53
C ILE A 24 -13.57 27.68 -20.31
N GLU A 25 -13.60 26.36 -20.31
CA GLU A 25 -14.25 25.53 -19.28
C GLU A 25 -13.16 24.79 -18.51
N PRO A 26 -12.79 25.25 -17.30
CA PRO A 26 -11.92 24.48 -16.44
C PRO A 26 -12.66 23.26 -15.90
N ASN A 27 -11.96 22.15 -15.60
CA ASN A 27 -12.63 20.97 -15.02
C ASN A 27 -13.20 21.17 -13.60
N ILE A 28 -12.99 22.35 -13.01
CA ILE A 28 -13.46 22.77 -11.69
C ILE A 28 -14.62 23.79 -11.75
N ASP A 29 -14.93 24.36 -12.92
CA ASP A 29 -16.00 25.36 -13.06
C ASP A 29 -16.57 25.40 -14.49
N LEU A 30 -17.74 26.01 -14.68
CA LEU A 30 -18.44 26.06 -15.96
C LEU A 30 -17.89 27.12 -16.92
N SER A 31 -17.07 28.05 -16.45
CA SER A 31 -16.49 29.12 -17.28
C SER A 31 -15.33 29.80 -16.56
N LEU A 32 -14.29 30.14 -17.29
CA LEU A 32 -13.19 30.98 -16.86
C LEU A 32 -13.32 32.36 -17.52
N THR A 33 -13.46 33.39 -16.71
CA THR A 33 -13.51 34.79 -17.16
C THR A 33 -12.22 35.54 -16.83
N ASP A 34 -11.98 36.66 -17.50
CA ASP A 34 -10.77 37.47 -17.29
C ASP A 34 -10.78 38.12 -15.89
N GLY A 35 -9.75 37.82 -15.10
CA GLY A 35 -9.59 38.25 -13.71
C GLY A 35 -10.25 37.35 -12.68
N GLU A 36 -10.66 36.13 -13.04
CA GLU A 36 -11.21 35.15 -12.10
C GLU A 36 -10.14 34.65 -11.11
N VAL A 37 -10.53 34.37 -9.87
CA VAL A 37 -9.67 33.77 -8.84
C VAL A 37 -10.23 32.40 -8.49
N TYR A 38 -9.42 31.36 -8.64
CA TYR A 38 -9.78 29.99 -8.25
C TYR A 38 -9.00 29.56 -7.03
N ASN A 39 -9.70 28.85 -6.12
CA ASN A 39 -9.08 28.26 -4.93
C ASN A 39 -8.75 26.78 -5.10
N GLU A 40 -8.79 26.29 -6.34
CA GLU A 40 -8.48 24.93 -6.73
C GLU A 40 -7.75 25.00 -8.08
N ALA A 41 -6.71 24.20 -8.27
CA ALA A 41 -5.96 24.18 -9.51
C ALA A 41 -6.71 23.31 -10.55
N PRO A 42 -7.09 23.85 -11.72
CA PRO A 42 -7.66 23.03 -12.78
C PRO A 42 -6.59 22.06 -13.29
N GLN A 43 -7.00 20.84 -13.62
CA GLN A 43 -6.14 19.85 -14.31
C GLN A 43 -6.32 19.91 -15.83
N GLU A 44 -7.45 20.44 -16.27
CA GLU A 44 -7.85 20.53 -17.67
C GLU A 44 -8.58 21.85 -17.95
N LEU A 45 -8.28 22.46 -19.09
CA LEU A 45 -9.03 23.58 -19.68
C LEU A 45 -9.58 23.16 -21.04
N THR A 46 -10.90 23.26 -21.20
CA THR A 46 -11.58 23.05 -22.48
C THR A 46 -11.91 24.39 -23.14
N PHE A 47 -11.26 24.69 -24.25
CA PHE A 47 -11.48 25.88 -25.07
C PHE A 47 -12.60 25.61 -26.06
N VAL A 48 -13.74 26.26 -25.88
CA VAL A 48 -14.91 26.11 -26.75
C VAL A 48 -14.95 27.26 -27.76
N PHE A 49 -14.84 26.95 -29.05
CA PHE A 49 -14.92 27.91 -30.14
C PHE A 49 -16.31 27.95 -30.79
N SER A 50 -16.54 28.95 -31.64
CA SER A 50 -17.84 29.20 -32.28
C SER A 50 -18.40 27.96 -33.02
N PRO A 51 -19.71 27.65 -32.88
CA PRO A 51 -20.28 26.43 -33.45
C PRO A 51 -20.10 26.32 -34.97
N GLY A 52 -19.72 25.13 -35.43
CA GLY A 52 -19.50 24.84 -36.85
C GLY A 52 -18.10 25.18 -37.37
N GLN A 53 -17.18 25.58 -36.49
CA GLN A 53 -15.76 25.68 -36.77
C GLN A 53 -15.08 24.34 -36.50
N GLU A 54 -14.10 23.97 -37.31
CA GLU A 54 -13.28 22.78 -37.09
C GLU A 54 -11.83 23.24 -36.91
N ILE A 55 -11.29 23.14 -35.70
CA ILE A 55 -9.93 23.61 -35.38
C ILE A 55 -8.90 22.65 -36.01
N ASP A 56 -7.82 23.23 -36.58
CA ASP A 56 -6.74 22.45 -37.18
C ASP A 56 -5.76 21.98 -36.09
N PRO A 57 -5.60 20.65 -35.87
CA PRO A 57 -4.71 20.11 -34.84
C PRO A 57 -3.23 20.47 -35.05
N ASP A 58 -2.81 20.83 -36.27
CA ASP A 58 -1.42 21.22 -36.55
C ASP A 58 -1.06 22.62 -36.00
N TYR A 59 -2.05 23.41 -35.56
CA TYR A 59 -1.88 24.80 -35.12
C TYR A 59 -2.31 25.05 -33.67
N LEU A 60 -2.38 24.01 -32.84
CA LEU A 60 -2.78 24.15 -31.42
C LEU A 60 -1.77 24.91 -30.57
N GLY A 61 -0.51 25.05 -31.02
CA GLY A 61 0.51 25.91 -30.39
C GLY A 61 0.16 27.40 -30.36
N GLY A 62 -0.94 27.81 -31.01
CA GLY A 62 -1.50 29.15 -30.88
C GLY A 62 -2.20 29.42 -29.55
N ILE A 63 -2.41 28.40 -28.71
CA ILE A 63 -2.87 28.57 -27.33
C ILE A 63 -1.65 28.51 -26.42
N GLN A 64 -1.35 29.61 -25.73
CA GLN A 64 -0.19 29.76 -24.86
C GLN A 64 -0.65 30.10 -23.45
N ILE A 65 -0.02 29.47 -22.46
CA ILE A 65 -0.29 29.72 -21.04
C ILE A 65 1.03 30.04 -20.38
N VAL A 66 1.08 31.15 -19.65
CA VAL A 66 2.25 31.57 -18.86
C VAL A 66 1.82 31.91 -17.44
N ARG A 67 2.74 31.76 -16.49
CA ARG A 67 2.56 32.28 -15.12
C ARG A 67 3.55 33.39 -14.80
N SER A 68 3.19 34.27 -13.89
CA SER A 68 3.99 35.47 -13.55
C SER A 68 5.30 35.15 -12.80
N GLY A 69 5.44 33.95 -12.22
CA GLY A 69 6.61 33.62 -11.44
C GLY A 69 6.63 34.34 -10.09
N GLN A 70 5.44 34.54 -9.50
CA GLN A 70 5.19 35.14 -8.18
C GLN A 70 5.39 36.66 -8.07
N ASP A 71 5.56 37.39 -9.18
CA ASP A 71 5.69 38.86 -9.15
C ASP A 71 4.38 39.60 -9.51
N GLY A 72 3.38 38.87 -10.01
CA GLY A 72 2.07 39.38 -10.44
C GLY A 72 2.09 40.19 -11.73
N THR A 73 3.16 40.12 -12.54
CA THR A 73 3.29 40.89 -13.78
C THR A 73 3.62 40.00 -15.00
N PHE A 74 3.25 40.47 -16.20
CA PHE A 74 3.43 39.72 -17.47
C PHE A 74 4.10 40.56 -18.57
N ALA A 75 4.84 41.60 -18.18
CA ALA A 75 5.45 42.55 -19.12
C ALA A 75 6.94 42.80 -18.87
N ASP A 76 7.56 42.05 -17.97
CA ASP A 76 8.94 42.28 -17.54
C ASP A 76 9.91 41.23 -18.10
N GLY A 77 9.40 40.14 -18.70
CA GLY A 77 10.15 39.10 -19.38
C GLY A 77 10.61 37.97 -18.47
N ASN A 78 10.07 37.88 -17.24
CA ASN A 78 10.36 36.81 -16.28
C ASN A 78 9.34 35.64 -16.36
N GLU A 79 8.35 35.74 -17.25
CA GLU A 79 7.19 34.88 -17.25
C GLU A 79 7.59 33.43 -17.56
N VAL A 80 7.01 32.49 -16.82
CA VAL A 80 7.31 31.07 -16.94
C VAL A 80 6.26 30.41 -17.84
N PRO A 81 6.64 29.86 -19.01
CA PRO A 81 5.72 29.11 -19.86
C PRO A 81 5.21 27.85 -19.17
N ILE A 82 3.91 27.58 -19.30
CA ILE A 82 3.28 26.34 -18.87
C ILE A 82 3.16 25.44 -20.10
N GLU A 83 3.99 24.40 -20.14
CA GLU A 83 3.89 23.35 -21.16
C GLU A 83 2.78 22.37 -20.78
N PRO A 84 1.71 22.24 -21.57
CA PRO A 84 0.68 21.25 -21.32
C PRO A 84 1.24 19.83 -21.41
N GLY A 85 0.74 18.92 -20.56
CA GLY A 85 0.99 17.48 -20.70
C GLY A 85 0.27 16.90 -21.92
N TYR A 86 -0.86 17.52 -22.31
CA TYR A 86 -1.58 17.20 -23.52
C TYR A 86 -2.30 18.43 -24.07
N ILE A 87 -2.30 18.59 -25.39
CA ILE A 87 -3.16 19.53 -26.11
C ILE A 87 -3.74 18.83 -27.34
N GLY A 88 -5.06 18.86 -27.51
CA GLY A 88 -5.71 18.16 -28.60
C GLY A 88 -7.15 18.59 -28.84
N ILE A 89 -7.75 18.09 -29.92
CA ILE A 89 -9.16 18.34 -30.24
C ILE A 89 -10.04 17.54 -29.27
N GLY A 90 -11.09 18.17 -28.75
CA GLY A 90 -12.06 17.54 -27.85
C GLY A 90 -13.09 16.66 -28.58
N ASP A 91 -14.17 16.31 -27.87
CA ASP A 91 -15.25 15.49 -28.43
C ASP A 91 -15.96 16.19 -29.59
N ASN A 92 -15.99 17.54 -29.59
CA ASN A 92 -16.45 18.34 -30.71
C ASN A 92 -15.27 18.99 -31.47
N PRO A 93 -15.36 19.13 -32.80
CA PRO A 93 -14.27 19.68 -33.61
C PRO A 93 -14.03 21.19 -33.37
N ASN A 94 -14.92 21.87 -32.66
CA ASN A 94 -14.77 23.26 -32.21
C ASN A 94 -14.24 23.34 -30.76
N GLU A 95 -13.74 22.25 -30.18
CA GLU A 95 -13.18 22.21 -28.83
C GLU A 95 -11.70 21.85 -28.87
N VAL A 96 -10.91 22.53 -28.04
CA VAL A 96 -9.51 22.18 -27.79
C VAL A 96 -9.35 21.93 -26.30
N ILE A 97 -8.85 20.75 -25.94
CA ILE A 97 -8.59 20.34 -24.58
C ILE A 97 -7.11 20.53 -24.29
N VAL A 98 -6.80 21.22 -23.21
CA VAL A 98 -5.45 21.39 -22.65
C VAL A 98 -5.42 20.72 -21.28
N ARG A 99 -4.60 19.67 -21.11
CA ARG A 99 -4.35 19.04 -19.81
C ARG A 99 -2.96 19.40 -19.33
N PHE A 100 -2.84 19.78 -18.07
CA PHE A 100 -1.56 20.13 -17.48
C PHE A 100 -0.76 18.88 -17.12
N ALA A 101 0.56 18.95 -17.26
CA ALA A 101 1.47 17.84 -16.92
C ALA A 101 1.55 17.60 -15.40
N SER A 102 1.24 18.63 -14.61
CA SER A 102 1.21 18.62 -13.16
C SER A 102 0.17 19.63 -12.66
N ALA A 103 -0.21 19.53 -11.39
CA ALA A 103 -1.03 20.57 -10.76
C ALA A 103 -0.37 21.94 -10.91
N LEU A 104 -1.16 22.95 -11.28
CA LEU A 104 -0.70 24.32 -11.39
C LEU A 104 -0.42 24.89 -9.99
N PRO A 105 0.76 25.49 -9.73
CA PRO A 105 1.06 26.13 -8.46
C PRO A 105 0.23 27.41 -8.26
N ASP A 106 0.24 27.91 -7.02
CA ASP A 106 -0.25 29.24 -6.70
C ASP A 106 0.52 30.31 -7.49
N ASP A 107 -0.19 31.09 -8.31
CA ASP A 107 0.36 32.18 -9.15
C ASP A 107 -0.76 32.94 -9.90
N HIS A 108 -0.36 34.03 -10.56
CA HIS A 108 -1.14 34.63 -11.64
C HIS A 108 -0.81 33.97 -12.98
N TYR A 109 -1.86 33.67 -13.75
CA TYR A 109 -1.78 33.02 -15.05
C TYR A 109 -2.34 33.92 -16.15
N GLN A 110 -1.72 33.83 -17.32
CA GLN A 110 -2.17 34.48 -18.54
C GLN A 110 -2.29 33.46 -19.67
N ILE A 111 -3.50 33.34 -20.21
CA ILE A 111 -3.81 32.56 -21.40
C ILE A 111 -3.84 33.52 -22.60
N THR A 112 -3.08 33.21 -23.65
CA THR A 112 -3.09 33.92 -24.91
C THR A 112 -3.47 33.00 -26.06
N ILE A 113 -4.53 33.34 -26.79
CA ILE A 113 -4.94 32.68 -28.04
C ILE A 113 -4.50 33.56 -29.20
N LEU A 114 -3.53 33.10 -29.98
CA LEU A 114 -2.92 33.83 -31.08
C LEU A 114 -3.80 33.78 -32.35
N GLY A 115 -4.24 34.94 -32.82
CA GLY A 115 -4.81 35.14 -34.16
C GLY A 115 -3.82 35.75 -35.15
N THR A 116 -2.68 36.24 -34.66
CA THR A 116 -1.60 36.84 -35.44
C THR A 116 -0.28 36.07 -35.27
N GLY A 117 0.75 36.42 -36.04
CA GLY A 117 2.07 35.78 -35.90
C GLY A 117 2.12 34.36 -36.51
N VAL A 118 3.31 33.76 -36.53
CA VAL A 118 3.54 32.48 -37.23
C VAL A 118 2.82 31.30 -36.58
N ASP A 119 2.62 31.36 -35.26
CA ASP A 119 2.02 30.31 -34.44
C ASP A 119 0.50 30.50 -34.23
N ARG A 120 -0.14 31.38 -35.01
CA ARG A 120 -1.59 31.63 -34.93
C ARG A 120 -2.42 30.34 -35.02
N LEU A 121 -3.44 30.25 -34.18
CA LEU A 121 -4.46 29.21 -34.22
C LEU A 121 -5.29 29.33 -35.51
N ARG A 122 -5.64 28.18 -36.11
CA ARG A 122 -6.38 28.10 -37.37
C ARG A 122 -7.48 27.07 -37.32
N ASN A 123 -8.49 27.27 -38.17
CA ASN A 123 -9.42 26.21 -38.53
C ASN A 123 -8.91 25.40 -39.75
N LEU A 124 -9.55 24.27 -40.06
CA LEU A 124 -9.23 23.42 -41.21
C LEU A 124 -9.42 24.10 -42.59
N ASN A 125 -10.13 25.24 -42.64
CA ASN A 125 -10.22 26.06 -43.85
C ASN A 125 -8.99 26.98 -44.03
N GLY A 126 -8.12 27.04 -43.02
CA GLY A 126 -6.90 27.84 -42.99
C GLY A 126 -7.09 29.25 -42.45
N ASP A 127 -8.30 29.63 -42.03
CA ASP A 127 -8.63 30.95 -41.49
C ASP A 127 -8.08 31.09 -40.07
N ALA A 128 -7.51 32.26 -39.77
CA ALA A 128 -6.90 32.52 -38.47
C ALA A 128 -7.97 32.78 -37.40
N PHE A 129 -7.62 32.56 -36.13
CA PHE A 129 -8.46 32.94 -35.00
C PHE A 129 -8.85 34.43 -35.06
N GLN A 130 -10.15 34.70 -34.88
CA GLN A 130 -10.81 36.00 -35.06
C GLN A 130 -10.71 36.65 -36.45
N ASP A 131 -10.39 35.89 -37.50
CA ASP A 131 -10.50 36.37 -38.88
C ASP A 131 -11.95 36.21 -39.38
N PHE A 132 -12.74 37.27 -39.34
CA PHE A 132 -14.15 37.19 -39.72
C PHE A 132 -14.40 37.34 -41.23
N THR A 133 -13.35 37.37 -42.05
CA THR A 133 -13.44 37.66 -43.49
C THR A 133 -12.88 36.54 -44.37
N ASP A 134 -13.73 35.95 -45.22
CA ASP A 134 -13.29 35.00 -46.26
C ASP A 134 -12.75 35.76 -47.49
N ASP A 135 -11.64 36.49 -47.32
CA ASP A 135 -10.98 37.26 -48.37
C ASP A 135 -9.56 36.75 -48.71
N GLY A 136 -9.13 35.67 -48.03
CA GLY A 136 -7.80 35.07 -48.16
C GLY A 136 -6.67 35.91 -47.55
N ILE A 137 -7.00 36.97 -46.80
CA ILE A 137 -6.06 37.81 -46.06
C ILE A 137 -6.16 37.45 -44.58
N GLN A 138 -5.10 36.87 -44.04
CA GLN A 138 -5.00 36.44 -42.65
C GLN A 138 -4.94 37.65 -41.71
N ASN A 139 -6.10 38.14 -41.26
CA ASN A 139 -6.24 39.38 -40.50
C ASN A 139 -6.79 39.16 -39.07
N GLY A 140 -6.62 37.96 -38.54
CA GLY A 140 -7.00 37.57 -37.18
C GLY A 140 -6.41 38.46 -36.08
N ALA A 141 -6.89 38.25 -34.85
CA ALA A 141 -6.52 39.05 -33.68
C ALA A 141 -6.27 38.15 -32.46
N ASP A 142 -5.27 38.50 -31.67
CA ASP A 142 -4.94 37.78 -30.43
C ASP A 142 -5.95 38.12 -29.33
N GLN A 143 -6.22 37.15 -28.46
CA GLN A 143 -7.07 37.33 -27.28
C GLN A 143 -6.34 36.84 -26.03
N THR A 144 -6.38 37.65 -24.98
CA THR A 144 -5.75 37.35 -23.69
C THR A 144 -6.80 37.24 -22.60
N ILE A 145 -6.63 36.27 -21.71
CA ILE A 145 -7.49 36.03 -20.55
C ILE A 145 -6.57 35.73 -19.36
N ASN A 146 -6.72 36.44 -18.26
CA ASN A 146 -5.94 36.24 -17.04
C ASN A 146 -6.79 35.58 -15.97
N PHE A 147 -6.18 34.78 -15.11
CA PHE A 147 -6.79 34.25 -13.90
C PHE A 147 -5.73 34.07 -12.80
N GLU A 148 -6.18 33.89 -11.57
CA GLU A 148 -5.34 33.69 -10.38
C GLU A 148 -5.68 32.34 -9.75
N LEU A 149 -4.66 31.62 -9.31
CA LEU A 149 -4.82 30.46 -8.43
C LEU A 149 -4.37 30.86 -7.03
N ASP A 150 -5.30 30.92 -6.08
CA ASP A 150 -5.06 31.14 -4.64
C ASP A 150 -5.37 29.81 -3.91
N LEU A 151 -4.39 28.91 -3.88
CA LEU A 151 -4.55 27.56 -3.33
C LEU A 151 -4.50 27.54 -1.79
N GLY A 152 -4.27 28.69 -1.17
CA GLY A 152 -4.20 28.91 0.26
C GLY A 152 -2.91 28.44 0.92
N ALA A 153 -2.73 28.90 2.15
CA ALA A 153 -1.49 28.74 2.91
C ALA A 153 -1.07 27.27 3.13
N LYS A 154 0.16 26.95 2.73
CA LYS A 154 0.85 25.65 2.89
C LYS A 154 2.03 25.78 3.83
N VAL A 155 2.25 24.76 4.67
CA VAL A 155 3.44 24.70 5.52
C VAL A 155 4.67 24.42 4.64
N VAL A 156 5.63 25.33 4.65
CA VAL A 156 6.89 25.24 3.89
C VAL A 156 8.02 24.66 4.74
N ALA A 157 8.04 24.97 6.03
CA ALA A 157 9.06 24.44 6.94
C ALA A 157 8.61 24.46 8.41
N VAL A 158 9.14 23.53 9.22
CA VAL A 158 8.97 23.51 10.67
C VAL A 158 10.35 23.47 11.33
N VAL A 159 10.65 24.46 12.16
CA VAL A 159 11.92 24.56 12.89
C VAL A 159 11.67 24.40 14.38
N SER A 160 12.07 23.26 14.94
CA SER A 160 12.05 23.05 16.38
C SER A 160 13.33 23.60 17.03
N GLN A 161 13.17 24.21 18.21
CA GLN A 161 14.28 24.78 19.01
C GLN A 161 15.21 25.72 18.23
N PRO A 162 14.69 26.83 17.66
CA PRO A 162 15.49 27.70 16.82
C PRO A 162 16.71 28.27 17.56
N VAL A 163 17.85 28.32 16.87
CA VAL A 163 19.09 28.91 17.38
C VAL A 163 19.25 30.30 16.80
N LEU A 164 19.14 31.31 17.67
CA LEU A 164 19.16 32.72 17.29
C LEU A 164 20.51 33.36 17.61
N ARG A 165 20.87 34.42 16.90
CA ARG A 165 22.09 35.19 17.16
C ARG A 165 21.75 36.56 17.74
N GLU A 166 22.37 36.92 18.86
CA GLU A 166 22.27 38.27 19.40
C GLU A 166 23.02 39.27 18.51
N GLN A 167 22.57 40.53 18.50
CA GLN A 167 23.28 41.63 17.84
C GLN A 167 23.66 42.69 18.86
N ILE A 168 24.87 43.23 18.76
CA ILE A 168 25.36 44.29 19.65
C ILE A 168 25.45 45.59 18.85
N LEU A 169 24.64 46.58 19.23
CA LEU A 169 24.75 47.97 18.78
C LEU A 169 25.64 48.74 19.75
N SER A 170 26.75 49.30 19.26
CA SER A 170 27.67 50.08 20.07
C SER A 170 27.60 51.55 19.67
N VAL A 171 27.38 52.42 20.66
CA VAL A 171 27.51 53.87 20.49
C VAL A 171 28.99 54.26 20.58
N GLY A 172 29.50 54.83 19.50
CA GLY A 172 30.89 55.26 19.36
C GLY A 172 31.17 56.61 20.05
N ASP A 173 32.16 57.34 19.52
CA ASP A 173 32.44 58.69 19.99
C ASP A 173 31.26 59.62 19.65
N VAL A 174 30.71 60.29 20.67
CA VAL A 174 29.54 61.17 20.55
C VAL A 174 29.81 62.32 19.58
N ALA A 175 31.06 62.76 19.43
CA ALA A 175 31.45 63.79 18.47
C ALA A 175 31.28 63.36 17.00
N ASN A 176 31.12 62.06 16.73
CA ASN A 176 30.92 61.52 15.40
C ASN A 176 29.44 61.29 15.06
N LEU A 177 28.53 61.38 16.02
CA LEU A 177 27.08 61.34 15.77
C LEU A 177 26.63 62.63 15.10
N GLN A 178 25.72 62.51 14.14
CA GLN A 178 25.15 63.64 13.41
C GLN A 178 23.64 63.64 13.50
N ASP A 179 23.06 64.84 13.41
CA ASP A 179 21.63 65.03 13.25
C ASP A 179 21.17 64.34 11.95
N GLY A 180 20.15 63.48 12.05
CA GLY A 180 19.66 62.68 10.94
C GLY A 180 20.39 61.35 10.71
N ASP A 181 21.39 60.99 11.52
CA ASP A 181 21.91 59.61 11.51
C ASP A 181 20.79 58.65 11.92
N THR A 182 20.55 57.60 11.14
CA THR A 182 19.55 56.59 11.46
C THR A 182 20.13 55.18 11.57
N PHE A 183 19.48 54.39 12.40
CA PHE A 183 19.64 52.95 12.43
C PHE A 183 18.28 52.27 12.47
N THR A 184 18.15 51.17 11.75
CA THR A 184 16.92 50.38 11.69
C THR A 184 17.19 49.03 12.32
N ILE A 185 16.30 48.59 13.20
CA ILE A 185 16.33 47.25 13.78
C ILE A 185 15.14 46.48 13.22
N THR A 186 15.40 45.28 12.70
CA THR A 186 14.38 44.39 12.12
C THR A 186 14.42 43.02 12.79
N VAL A 187 13.25 42.51 13.19
CA VAL A 187 13.09 41.20 13.86
C VAL A 187 11.74 40.60 13.46
N GLY A 188 11.73 39.49 12.71
CA GLY A 188 10.50 38.77 12.30
C GLY A 188 9.39 39.71 11.86
N GLY A 189 9.54 40.34 10.69
CA GLY A 189 8.54 41.25 10.12
C GLY A 189 8.53 42.68 10.72
N ALA A 190 8.77 42.83 12.02
CA ALA A 190 8.77 44.15 12.66
C ALA A 190 10.06 44.92 12.35
N SER A 191 9.92 46.16 11.85
CA SER A 191 11.04 47.05 11.56
C SER A 191 10.82 48.44 12.19
N VAL A 192 11.82 48.93 12.91
CA VAL A 192 11.79 50.25 13.56
C VAL A 192 13.05 51.02 13.24
N THR A 193 12.88 52.22 12.70
CA THR A 193 13.97 53.16 12.43
C THR A 193 14.06 54.19 13.54
N PHE A 194 15.25 54.34 14.10
CA PHE A 194 15.60 55.33 15.11
C PHE A 194 16.44 56.41 14.46
N GLU A 195 16.15 57.67 14.77
CA GLU A 195 16.83 58.82 14.20
C GLU A 195 17.44 59.68 15.31
N MET A 196 18.73 59.97 15.20
CA MET A 196 19.44 60.86 16.10
C MET A 196 19.03 62.30 15.83
N ASP A 197 18.58 63.00 16.85
CA ASP A 197 18.00 64.34 16.72
C ASP A 197 18.63 65.36 17.70
N LEU A 198 19.09 66.48 17.14
CA LEU A 198 19.62 67.63 17.87
C LEU A 198 18.71 68.86 17.91
N ASP A 199 17.78 69.00 16.97
CA ASP A 199 17.03 70.24 16.75
C ASP A 199 15.50 70.13 16.91
N GLY A 200 15.01 68.92 17.18
CA GLY A 200 13.59 68.60 17.33
C GLY A 200 12.90 68.26 16.02
N GLY A 201 13.64 68.13 14.92
CA GLY A 201 13.17 67.76 13.59
C GLY A 201 13.59 66.33 13.22
N LEU A 202 12.68 65.60 12.58
CA LEU A 202 12.98 64.29 11.98
C LEU A 202 12.95 64.41 10.46
N ASN A 203 13.86 63.69 9.78
CA ASN A 203 13.86 63.58 8.32
C ASN A 203 12.65 62.79 7.82
N ASP A 204 12.22 61.78 8.58
CA ASP A 204 10.95 61.08 8.39
C ASP A 204 10.13 61.12 9.70
N PRO A 205 8.88 61.63 9.68
CA PRO A 205 8.04 61.68 10.86
C PRO A 205 7.67 60.31 11.45
N ASN A 206 7.89 59.20 10.73
CA ASN A 206 7.67 57.84 11.23
C ASN A 206 8.87 57.28 12.01
N ASN A 207 10.03 57.95 11.99
CA ASN A 207 11.19 57.52 12.76
C ASN A 207 10.97 57.79 14.26
N ILE A 208 11.58 56.96 15.09
CA ILE A 208 11.61 57.18 16.54
C ILE A 208 12.76 58.12 16.88
N GLN A 209 12.42 59.25 17.48
CA GLN A 209 13.37 60.27 17.89
C GLN A 209 14.30 59.78 19.01
N VAL A 210 15.61 59.86 18.79
CA VAL A 210 16.63 59.67 19.82
C VAL A 210 17.31 61.01 20.08
N SER A 211 16.72 61.78 20.99
CA SER A 211 17.30 63.09 21.37
C SER A 211 18.63 62.92 22.10
N TYR A 212 19.64 63.71 21.71
CA TYR A 212 20.93 63.73 22.38
C TYR A 212 21.55 65.14 22.44
N ASP A 213 22.52 65.33 23.33
CA ASP A 213 23.33 66.54 23.46
C ASP A 213 24.82 66.15 23.50
N PRO A 214 25.59 66.42 22.43
CA PRO A 214 26.96 65.95 22.29
C PRO A 214 27.94 66.66 23.24
N ASP A 215 27.56 67.80 23.81
CA ASP A 215 28.41 68.55 24.73
C ASP A 215 28.27 68.08 26.19
N THR A 216 27.16 67.39 26.52
CA THR A 216 26.84 67.04 27.91
C THR A 216 26.60 65.55 28.17
N GLN A 217 26.31 64.76 27.15
CA GLN A 217 26.01 63.34 27.29
C GLN A 217 27.16 62.44 26.81
N SER A 218 27.42 61.36 27.54
CA SER A 218 28.36 60.32 27.12
C SER A 218 27.69 59.29 26.21
N ALA A 219 28.49 58.46 25.53
CA ALA A 219 27.98 57.35 24.72
C ALA A 219 27.07 56.39 25.52
N SER A 220 27.35 56.21 26.81
CA SER A 220 26.50 55.42 27.72
C SER A 220 25.16 56.10 28.03
N ASP A 221 25.11 57.43 28.08
CA ASP A 221 23.87 58.17 28.29
C ASP A 221 22.98 58.07 27.04
N ILE A 222 23.58 58.15 25.84
CA ILE A 222 22.88 57.98 24.56
C ILE A 222 22.34 56.55 24.42
N ALA A 223 23.16 55.54 24.76
CA ALA A 223 22.70 54.15 24.81
C ALA A 223 21.50 53.96 25.77
N THR A 224 21.46 54.72 26.87
CA THR A 224 20.30 54.72 27.80
C THR A 224 19.05 55.33 27.15
N THR A 225 19.20 56.40 26.36
CA THR A 225 18.10 56.96 25.57
C THR A 225 17.59 55.95 24.55
N ILE A 226 18.48 55.33 23.77
CA ILE A 226 18.11 54.30 22.78
C ILE A 226 17.38 53.13 23.45
N LEU A 227 17.87 52.65 24.60
CA LEU A 227 17.21 51.61 25.39
C LEU A 227 15.77 51.99 25.76
N ARG A 228 15.55 53.25 26.18
CA ARG A 228 14.21 53.74 26.52
C ARG A 228 13.30 53.75 25.30
N GLU A 229 13.76 54.35 24.19
CA GLU A 229 12.99 54.48 22.96
C GLU A 229 12.67 53.11 22.34
N PHE A 230 13.61 52.17 22.40
CA PHE A 230 13.41 50.79 21.98
C PHE A 230 12.30 50.11 22.80
N ASN A 231 12.33 50.23 24.13
CA ASN A 231 11.32 49.60 25.00
C ASN A 231 9.92 50.20 24.81
N SER A 232 9.81 51.42 24.28
CA SER A 232 8.53 52.03 23.87
C SER A 232 8.14 51.76 22.42
N SER A 233 9.02 51.18 21.62
CA SER A 233 8.75 50.79 20.23
C SER A 233 8.01 49.47 20.16
N ILE A 234 7.42 49.17 18.99
CA ILE A 234 6.77 47.87 18.73
C ILE A 234 7.69 46.68 19.01
N LEU A 235 9.01 46.83 18.83
CA LEU A 235 9.97 45.75 19.08
C LEU A 235 10.00 45.34 20.55
N GLY A 236 9.85 46.31 21.46
CA GLY A 236 9.82 46.08 22.90
C GLY A 236 8.40 45.80 23.43
N THR A 237 7.39 46.54 22.96
CA THR A 237 6.02 46.44 23.50
C THR A 237 5.32 45.17 23.04
N GLU A 238 5.53 44.73 21.80
CA GLU A 238 4.94 43.51 21.24
C GLU A 238 5.85 42.27 21.42
N GLY A 239 6.99 42.45 22.10
CA GLY A 239 7.88 41.37 22.51
C GLY A 239 8.71 40.74 21.39
N TYR A 240 8.93 41.42 20.26
CA TYR A 240 9.77 40.90 19.17
C TYR A 240 11.23 40.74 19.60
N ALA A 241 11.74 41.63 20.44
CA ALA A 241 13.10 41.55 20.95
C ALA A 241 13.24 42.19 22.33
N THR A 242 14.26 41.74 23.04
CA THR A 242 14.72 42.34 24.29
C THR A 242 16.07 43.00 24.07
N ILE A 243 16.37 44.01 24.87
CA ILE A 243 17.60 44.77 24.78
C ILE A 243 18.20 44.95 26.18
N SER A 244 19.50 44.76 26.29
CA SER A 244 20.25 44.96 27.54
C SER A 244 21.45 45.86 27.29
N GLN A 245 21.73 46.74 28.24
CA GLN A 245 22.80 47.72 28.13
C GLN A 245 23.99 47.35 29.01
N SER A 246 25.19 47.48 28.47
CA SER A 246 26.47 47.41 29.19
C SER A 246 27.35 48.58 28.75
N GLY A 247 27.29 49.69 29.49
CA GLY A 247 27.99 50.93 29.10
C GLY A 247 27.41 51.52 27.80
N ALA A 248 28.24 51.61 26.76
CA ALA A 248 27.83 52.12 25.44
C ALA A 248 27.30 51.02 24.49
N ASP A 249 27.36 49.76 24.92
CA ASP A 249 26.94 48.61 24.12
C ASP A 249 25.50 48.19 24.50
N LEU A 250 24.70 47.92 23.48
CA LEU A 250 23.32 47.46 23.56
C LEU A 250 23.22 46.09 22.90
N THR A 251 23.07 45.05 23.70
CA THR A 251 22.87 43.67 23.22
C THR A 251 21.39 43.44 23.01
N ILE A 252 21.00 43.18 21.76
CA ILE A 252 19.64 42.95 21.31
C ILE A 252 19.49 41.45 21.04
N SER A 253 18.52 40.84 21.72
CA SER A 253 18.19 39.42 21.60
C SER A 253 16.75 39.31 21.12
N GLY A 254 16.56 38.80 19.89
CA GLY A 254 15.24 38.60 19.31
C GLY A 254 14.54 37.41 19.96
N ASP A 255 13.21 37.49 20.14
CA ASP A 255 12.44 36.45 20.84
C ASP A 255 12.28 35.19 19.99
N SER A 256 11.99 35.34 18.69
CA SER A 256 11.77 34.21 17.78
C SER A 256 12.67 34.25 16.54
N PHE A 257 13.26 35.42 16.26
CA PHE A 257 14.06 35.65 15.05
C PHE A 257 15.38 36.35 15.41
N THR A 258 16.39 36.13 14.58
CA THR A 258 17.68 36.82 14.73
C THR A 258 17.50 38.31 14.38
N PRO A 259 17.85 39.25 15.27
CA PRO A 259 17.79 40.67 14.94
C PRO A 259 18.75 41.04 13.81
N ALA A 260 18.34 41.98 12.97
CA ALA A 260 19.19 42.65 12.00
C ALA A 260 19.26 44.14 12.32
N ILE A 261 20.42 44.75 12.12
CA ILE A 261 20.64 46.19 12.33
C ILE A 261 21.20 46.78 11.04
N SER A 262 20.56 47.78 10.43
CA SER A 262 21.12 48.55 9.32
C SER A 262 21.33 50.01 9.70
N PHE A 263 22.25 50.69 9.01
CA PHE A 263 22.58 52.09 9.26
C PHE A 263 22.37 52.91 7.99
N ALA A 264 21.82 54.11 8.13
CA ALA A 264 21.93 55.16 7.13
C ALA A 264 22.51 56.40 7.82
N LEU A 265 23.82 56.57 7.68
CA LEU A 265 24.61 57.60 8.35
C LEU A 265 24.87 58.76 7.41
N VAL A 266 24.79 59.98 7.94
CA VAL A 266 25.09 61.21 7.19
C VAL A 266 26.57 61.26 6.81
N ASN A 267 27.45 60.74 7.67
CA ASN A 267 28.87 60.57 7.38
C ASN A 267 29.36 59.14 7.65
N PRO A 268 29.38 58.26 6.64
CA PRO A 268 29.78 56.86 6.81
C PRO A 268 31.29 56.66 7.03
N ASP A 269 32.14 57.64 6.73
CA ASP A 269 33.61 57.51 6.86
C ASP A 269 34.09 57.54 8.32
N THR A 270 33.30 58.15 9.22
CA THR A 270 33.58 58.22 10.66
C THR A 270 32.28 57.96 11.43
N PRO A 271 31.84 56.69 11.50
CA PRO A 271 30.52 56.39 12.02
C PRO A 271 30.44 56.58 13.54
N GLY A 272 29.37 57.20 14.01
CA GLY A 272 29.03 57.27 15.44
C GLY A 272 28.42 55.98 16.01
N PHE A 273 28.12 54.99 15.14
CA PHE A 273 27.59 53.68 15.52
C PHE A 273 28.42 52.54 14.94
N SER A 274 28.35 51.38 15.59
CA SER A 274 28.86 50.13 15.03
C SER A 274 27.99 48.95 15.46
N ARG A 275 28.03 47.86 14.68
CA ARG A 275 27.35 46.60 15.00
C ARG A 275 28.34 45.44 15.05
N THR A 276 28.12 44.49 15.95
CA THR A 276 28.86 43.21 16.01
C THR A 276 27.93 42.06 16.40
N ASP A 277 28.29 40.84 16.02
CA ASP A 277 27.55 39.65 16.43
C ASP A 277 27.79 39.33 17.91
N GLY A 278 26.71 39.00 18.62
CA GLY A 278 26.71 38.51 20.00
C GLY A 278 26.69 36.97 20.09
N ASN A 279 26.13 36.44 21.17
CA ASN A 279 26.09 35.00 21.43
C ASN A 279 25.04 34.29 20.56
N LEU A 280 25.21 32.97 20.39
CA LEU A 280 24.15 32.08 19.92
C LEU A 280 23.28 31.66 21.11
N VAL A 281 21.97 31.75 20.95
CA VAL A 281 20.96 31.46 21.97
C VAL A 281 19.95 30.48 21.40
N ALA A 282 19.93 29.26 21.92
CA ALA A 282 18.89 28.28 21.59
C ALA A 282 17.59 28.62 22.32
N ARG A 283 16.46 28.51 21.63
CA ARG A 283 15.11 28.66 22.19
C ARG A 283 14.45 27.28 22.29
N ASP A 284 14.84 26.52 23.31
CA ASP A 284 14.41 25.13 23.54
C ASP A 284 12.91 24.97 23.82
N ASN A 285 12.21 26.07 24.02
CA ASN A 285 10.77 26.13 24.24
C ASN A 285 9.99 26.73 23.06
N GLN A 286 10.55 26.75 21.85
CA GLN A 286 9.88 27.31 20.67
C GLN A 286 9.90 26.35 19.47
N ILE A 287 8.83 26.43 18.67
CA ILE A 287 8.72 25.83 17.34
C ILE A 287 8.24 26.94 16.39
N LEU A 288 8.90 27.07 15.24
CA LEU A 288 8.51 27.98 14.15
C LEU A 288 7.86 27.17 13.04
N VAL A 289 6.70 27.61 12.56
CA VAL A 289 6.00 27.03 11.42
C VAL A 289 5.94 28.09 10.33
N TYR A 290 6.65 27.86 9.22
CA TYR A 290 6.69 28.73 8.06
C TYR A 290 5.61 28.33 7.07
N PHE A 291 4.87 29.30 6.58
CA PHE A 291 3.90 29.17 5.51
C PHE A 291 4.49 29.73 4.21
N ASN A 292 3.87 29.44 3.07
CA ASN A 292 4.15 30.13 1.80
C ASN A 292 3.59 31.56 1.87
N ASP A 293 3.74 32.32 0.78
CA ASP A 293 3.35 33.74 0.72
C ASP A 293 1.83 34.00 0.82
N ASP A 294 1.03 32.97 1.10
CA ASP A 294 -0.40 33.08 1.33
C ASP A 294 -0.69 33.29 2.82
N ASP A 295 -1.37 34.38 3.11
CA ASP A 295 -1.68 34.77 4.47
C ASP A 295 -2.67 33.82 5.14
N LEU A 296 -2.29 33.24 6.28
CA LEU A 296 -3.25 32.57 7.14
C LEU A 296 -4.22 33.58 7.77
N ASN A 297 -5.47 33.15 7.97
CA ASN A 297 -6.41 33.90 8.79
C ASN A 297 -5.83 34.11 10.21
N PRO A 298 -5.56 35.37 10.63
CA PRO A 298 -4.89 35.62 11.91
C PRO A 298 -5.70 35.16 13.12
N ASP A 299 -7.03 35.16 13.07
CA ASP A 299 -7.86 34.71 14.19
C ASP A 299 -7.71 33.19 14.41
N LEU A 300 -7.58 32.41 13.33
CA LEU A 300 -7.36 30.97 13.40
C LEU A 300 -5.89 30.66 13.73
N ALA A 301 -4.95 31.31 13.07
CA ALA A 301 -3.52 31.07 13.22
C ALA A 301 -2.96 31.51 14.59
N ASN A 302 -3.64 32.41 15.29
CA ASN A 302 -3.31 32.75 16.68
C ASN A 302 -4.04 31.86 17.71
N ASP A 303 -4.98 31.02 17.29
CA ASP A 303 -5.58 30.02 18.16
C ASP A 303 -4.64 28.83 18.32
N SER A 304 -4.18 28.58 19.55
CA SER A 304 -3.37 27.41 19.87
C SER A 304 -4.00 26.08 19.45
N ARG A 305 -5.32 25.99 19.28
CA ARG A 305 -6.03 24.78 18.82
C ARG A 305 -5.80 24.47 17.34
N PHE A 306 -5.43 25.47 16.54
CA PHE A 306 -5.02 25.30 15.14
C PHE A 306 -3.69 24.54 15.03
N TYR A 307 -2.97 24.33 16.13
CA TYR A 307 -1.73 23.59 16.16
C TYR A 307 -1.83 22.50 17.22
N ARG A 308 -1.47 21.25 16.92
CA ARG A 308 -1.38 20.18 17.93
C ARG A 308 -0.03 19.52 17.93
N ILE A 309 0.62 19.58 19.08
CA ILE A 309 1.87 18.84 19.32
C ILE A 309 1.50 17.54 20.04
N ILE A 310 1.76 16.41 19.39
CA ILE A 310 1.36 15.06 19.81
C ILE A 310 2.60 14.27 20.22
N ASP A 311 2.57 13.71 21.43
CA ASP A 311 3.61 12.79 21.91
C ASP A 311 3.34 11.39 21.36
N THR A 312 4.05 11.02 20.30
CA THR A 312 3.84 9.74 19.60
C THR A 312 4.30 8.53 20.42
N ALA A 313 5.11 8.74 21.45
CA ALA A 313 5.54 7.67 22.35
C ALA A 313 4.56 7.41 23.51
N ASN A 314 3.53 8.24 23.68
CA ASN A 314 2.59 8.17 24.79
C ASN A 314 1.14 8.13 24.29
N ASN A 315 0.79 7.03 23.60
CA ASN A 315 -0.56 6.75 23.11
C ASN A 315 -1.13 7.90 22.26
N ASP A 316 -0.28 8.54 21.45
CA ASP A 316 -0.61 9.72 20.63
C ASP A 316 -1.32 10.85 21.40
N SER A 317 -0.99 11.01 22.69
CA SER A 317 -1.61 12.03 23.53
C SER A 317 -1.17 13.45 23.10
N PRO A 318 -2.10 14.36 22.74
CA PRO A 318 -1.76 15.74 22.47
C PRO A 318 -1.33 16.46 23.75
N LEU A 319 -0.30 17.30 23.66
CA LEU A 319 -0.01 18.29 24.68
C LEU A 319 -1.22 19.22 24.83
N LEU A 320 -1.64 19.44 26.08
CA LEU A 320 -2.71 20.40 26.38
C LEU A 320 -2.40 21.75 25.73
N THR A 321 -3.37 22.35 25.05
CA THR A 321 -3.23 23.68 24.41
C THR A 321 -2.93 24.79 25.42
N THR A 322 -3.17 24.56 26.72
CA THR A 322 -2.73 25.45 27.80
C THR A 322 -1.22 25.44 28.03
N ASN A 323 -0.49 24.47 27.46
CA ASN A 323 0.97 24.34 27.57
C ASN A 323 1.72 25.11 26.49
N TYR A 324 1.06 25.74 25.52
CA TYR A 324 1.73 26.56 24.52
C TYR A 324 0.81 27.65 23.96
N THR A 325 1.39 28.67 23.36
CA THR A 325 0.66 29.73 22.67
C THR A 325 1.09 29.80 21.21
N ALA A 326 0.17 30.09 20.30
CA ALA A 326 0.45 30.40 18.91
C ALA A 326 0.45 31.93 18.71
N LYS A 327 1.44 32.44 17.97
CA LYS A 327 1.46 33.83 17.50
C LYS A 327 1.84 33.85 16.02
N TYR A 328 0.90 34.21 15.16
CA TYR A 328 1.10 34.36 13.72
C TYR A 328 1.61 35.76 13.37
N ASP A 329 2.61 35.83 12.51
CA ASP A 329 3.14 37.04 11.90
C ASP A 329 2.93 37.01 10.38
N ALA A 330 1.89 37.71 9.93
CA ALA A 330 1.51 37.88 8.51
C ALA A 330 2.56 38.62 7.66
N LEU A 331 3.56 39.27 8.26
CA LEU A 331 4.63 39.93 7.49
C LEU A 331 5.78 38.98 7.16
N SER A 332 5.87 37.85 7.88
CA SER A 332 6.92 36.86 7.69
C SER A 332 6.37 35.48 7.34
N ASP A 333 5.05 35.33 7.28
CA ASP A 333 4.31 34.07 7.10
C ASP A 333 4.77 32.99 8.08
N VAL A 334 4.98 33.36 9.35
CA VAL A 334 5.44 32.43 10.39
C VAL A 334 4.50 32.43 11.58
N THR A 335 4.14 31.23 12.03
CA THR A 335 3.59 31.03 13.38
C THR A 335 4.67 30.59 14.36
N VAL A 336 4.77 31.32 15.47
CA VAL A 336 5.59 30.97 16.62
C VAL A 336 4.75 30.20 17.63
N LEU A 337 5.08 28.93 17.88
CA LEU A 337 4.54 28.14 18.98
C LEU A 337 5.49 28.23 20.17
N LYS A 338 5.04 28.87 21.25
CA LYS A 338 5.83 29.08 22.47
C LYS A 338 5.35 28.16 23.57
N LEU A 339 6.19 27.22 23.97
CA LEU A 339 5.93 26.21 25.00
C LEU A 339 6.14 26.79 26.41
N SER A 340 5.27 26.40 27.34
CA SER A 340 5.38 26.73 28.76
C SER A 340 6.53 25.96 29.44
N THR A 341 6.86 24.79 28.92
CA THR A 341 8.00 23.95 29.30
C THR A 341 8.62 23.35 28.03
N SER A 342 9.95 23.26 27.98
CA SER A 342 10.67 22.61 26.88
C SER A 342 10.21 21.16 26.68
N LEU A 343 10.25 20.68 25.43
CA LEU A 343 9.90 19.29 25.11
C LEU A 343 10.90 18.31 25.73
N ASN A 344 10.46 17.08 25.99
CA ASN A 344 11.33 16.04 26.53
C ASN A 344 12.34 15.58 25.48
N ALA A 345 13.62 15.54 25.87
CA ALA A 345 14.67 15.05 24.99
C ALA A 345 14.53 13.54 24.76
N GLY A 346 14.64 13.11 23.49
CA GLY A 346 14.55 11.70 23.10
C GLY A 346 13.13 11.19 22.83
N THR A 347 12.12 12.05 22.98
CA THR A 347 10.73 11.74 22.64
C THR A 347 10.41 12.21 21.22
N GLN A 348 9.68 11.39 20.45
CA GLN A 348 9.19 11.76 19.12
C GLN A 348 7.87 12.52 19.24
N TYR A 349 7.79 13.67 18.58
CA TYR A 349 6.59 14.50 18.54
C TYR A 349 6.12 14.69 17.10
N ARG A 350 4.80 14.63 16.91
CA ARG A 350 4.12 14.99 15.66
C ARG A 350 3.46 16.36 15.82
N LEU A 351 3.65 17.27 14.87
CA LEU A 351 2.94 18.54 14.81
C LEU A 351 1.84 18.47 13.75
N ARG A 352 0.58 18.66 14.15
CA ARG A 352 -0.55 18.90 13.24
C ARG A 352 -0.83 20.41 13.16
N VAL A 353 -1.17 20.90 11.98
CA VAL A 353 -1.47 22.31 11.68
C VAL A 353 -2.81 22.38 10.93
N GLY A 354 -3.73 23.23 11.39
CA GLY A 354 -5.10 23.33 10.90
C GLY A 354 -6.14 23.23 12.02
N VAL A 355 -7.29 23.86 11.84
CA VAL A 355 -8.50 23.57 12.61
C VAL A 355 -9.23 22.42 11.95
N SER A 356 -9.42 21.33 12.69
CA SER A 356 -10.71 20.65 12.64
C SER A 356 -11.73 21.63 13.25
N ASP A 357 -12.91 21.80 12.65
CA ASP A 357 -13.97 22.66 13.19
C ASP A 357 -14.58 22.11 14.51
N THR A 358 -13.97 21.12 15.18
CA THR A 358 -14.46 20.58 16.45
C THR A 358 -13.92 21.32 17.68
N PRO A 359 -14.78 21.65 18.67
CA PRO A 359 -14.36 21.87 20.04
C PRO A 359 -14.13 20.53 20.74
N ASP A 360 -12.87 20.11 20.86
CA ASP A 360 -12.47 18.94 21.66
C ASP A 360 -12.51 19.24 23.18
N GLU A 361 -13.69 19.55 23.71
CA GLU A 361 -14.02 19.32 25.13
C GLU A 361 -14.94 18.10 25.25
N ILE A 362 -14.39 16.89 25.05
CA ILE A 362 -14.97 15.67 25.60
C ILE A 362 -13.86 14.84 26.23
N THR A 363 -13.97 14.65 27.55
CA THR A 363 -13.02 13.93 28.42
C THR A 363 -13.12 12.41 28.31
N GLU A 364 -13.55 11.90 27.16
CA GLU A 364 -13.60 10.48 26.82
C GLU A 364 -13.51 10.43 25.29
N GLU A 365 -12.41 9.93 24.76
CA GLU A 365 -12.38 9.48 23.37
C GLU A 365 -13.33 8.29 23.25
N THR A 366 -14.61 8.55 23.01
CA THR A 366 -15.48 7.57 22.36
C THR A 366 -15.26 7.68 20.87
N TYR A 367 -14.12 7.17 20.39
CA TYR A 367 -14.10 6.63 19.04
C TYR A 367 -15.08 5.45 19.04
N SER A 368 -16.22 5.60 18.38
CA SER A 368 -16.95 4.41 17.95
C SER A 368 -16.20 3.90 16.72
N THR A 369 -15.29 2.96 16.94
CA THR A 369 -14.95 2.04 15.85
C THR A 369 -16.28 1.44 15.39
N LEU A 370 -16.66 1.68 14.13
CA LEU A 370 -17.58 0.76 13.47
C LEU A 370 -16.88 -0.59 13.62
N GLY A 371 -17.50 -1.51 14.36
CA GLY A 371 -16.85 -2.78 14.69
C GLY A 371 -16.34 -3.44 13.41
N LEU A 372 -15.26 -4.22 13.52
CA LEU A 372 -14.85 -5.18 12.49
C LEU A 372 -16.10 -5.79 11.87
N ASP A 373 -16.13 -5.91 10.54
CA ASP A 373 -17.20 -6.62 9.85
C ASP A 373 -17.47 -7.91 10.63
N SER A 374 -18.69 -8.06 11.13
CA SER A 374 -19.05 -9.26 11.85
C SER A 374 -18.93 -10.39 10.84
N GLU A 375 -17.87 -11.19 10.92
CA GLU A 375 -17.82 -12.47 10.21
C GLU A 375 -19.09 -13.24 10.59
N THR A 376 -19.86 -13.58 9.56
CA THR A 376 -21.13 -14.26 9.74
C THR A 376 -21.00 -15.64 9.15
N ILE A 377 -21.44 -16.63 9.92
CA ILE A 377 -21.48 -18.00 9.44
C ILE A 377 -22.79 -18.19 8.69
N SER A 378 -22.67 -18.39 7.38
CA SER A 378 -23.78 -18.70 6.50
C SER A 378 -24.02 -20.21 6.46
N VAL A 379 -25.28 -20.61 6.61
CA VAL A 379 -25.69 -22.01 6.38
C VAL A 379 -26.00 -22.18 4.90
N LEU A 380 -25.12 -22.85 4.18
CA LEU A 380 -25.27 -23.07 2.74
C LEU A 380 -26.22 -24.23 2.45
N ALA A 381 -26.28 -25.24 3.33
CA ALA A 381 -27.12 -26.42 3.15
C ALA A 381 -27.33 -27.21 4.45
N GLY A 382 -28.35 -28.09 4.45
CA GLY A 382 -28.68 -28.97 5.58
C GLY A 382 -29.86 -28.51 6.43
N GLU A 383 -30.34 -27.27 6.27
CA GLU A 383 -31.57 -26.78 6.89
C GLU A 383 -32.82 -27.07 6.06
N GLY A 384 -33.64 -28.03 6.49
CA GLY A 384 -34.99 -28.21 5.94
C GLY A 384 -35.07 -28.86 4.55
N GLY A 385 -34.00 -29.53 4.10
CA GLY A 385 -33.95 -30.25 2.83
C GLY A 385 -35.11 -31.23 2.63
N SER A 386 -35.52 -31.41 1.36
CA SER A 386 -36.74 -32.15 1.00
C SER A 386 -36.48 -33.50 0.31
N THR A 387 -35.26 -33.73 -0.16
CA THR A 387 -34.87 -34.96 -0.89
C THR A 387 -33.47 -35.42 -0.51
N THR A 388 -33.17 -36.72 -0.60
CA THR A 388 -31.83 -37.28 -0.33
C THR A 388 -31.03 -37.57 -1.60
N THR A 389 -31.68 -37.63 -2.76
CA THR A 389 -31.05 -37.94 -4.05
C THR A 389 -30.91 -36.66 -4.87
N PRO A 390 -29.69 -36.20 -5.17
CA PRO A 390 -29.45 -35.00 -5.94
C PRO A 390 -29.76 -35.21 -7.42
N THR A 391 -30.10 -34.11 -8.11
CA THR A 391 -30.27 -34.05 -9.57
C THR A 391 -29.64 -32.77 -10.11
N ASP A 392 -29.11 -32.80 -11.33
CA ASP A 392 -28.56 -31.60 -11.97
C ASP A 392 -29.58 -30.44 -12.01
N GLY A 393 -29.12 -29.25 -11.64
CA GLY A 393 -29.93 -28.03 -11.58
C GLY A 393 -30.84 -27.93 -10.36
N MET A 394 -30.71 -28.83 -9.38
CA MET A 394 -31.36 -28.69 -8.07
C MET A 394 -30.60 -27.68 -7.20
N LEU A 395 -31.32 -26.92 -6.37
CA LEU A 395 -30.69 -26.06 -5.37
C LEU A 395 -30.10 -26.91 -4.23
N ILE A 396 -28.92 -26.53 -3.76
CA ILE A 396 -28.23 -27.22 -2.67
C ILE A 396 -29.03 -27.22 -1.35
N THR A 397 -29.81 -26.16 -1.10
CA THR A 397 -30.70 -26.06 0.07
C THR A 397 -31.86 -27.07 0.06
N ASP A 398 -32.22 -27.62 -1.10
CA ASP A 398 -33.26 -28.64 -1.21
C ASP A 398 -32.74 -30.06 -0.91
N LEU A 399 -31.41 -30.24 -0.87
CA LEU A 399 -30.74 -31.51 -0.59
C LEU A 399 -30.60 -31.74 0.91
N ILE A 400 -30.98 -32.93 1.37
CA ILE A 400 -30.65 -33.44 2.70
C ILE A 400 -29.22 -33.99 2.62
N LEU A 401 -28.27 -33.30 3.25
CA LEU A 401 -26.91 -33.79 3.41
C LEU A 401 -26.92 -35.05 4.30
N ASN A 402 -26.29 -36.13 3.82
CA ASN A 402 -26.10 -37.34 4.60
C ASN A 402 -24.64 -37.77 4.49
N ASP A 403 -23.91 -37.68 5.59
CA ASP A 403 -22.50 -38.08 5.69
C ASP A 403 -21.62 -37.44 4.59
N PRO A 404 -21.71 -36.10 4.38
CA PRO A 404 -20.84 -35.45 3.42
C PRO A 404 -19.39 -35.55 3.89
N SER A 405 -18.46 -35.77 2.97
CA SER A 405 -17.03 -35.90 3.27
C SER A 405 -16.19 -35.32 2.14
N SER A 406 -14.98 -34.86 2.47
CA SER A 406 -14.03 -34.16 1.61
C SER A 406 -14.64 -32.97 0.87
N LEU A 407 -14.06 -31.79 1.06
CA LEU A 407 -14.55 -30.55 0.49
C LEU A 407 -13.40 -29.83 -0.18
N VAL A 408 -13.61 -29.38 -1.41
CA VAL A 408 -12.65 -28.55 -2.14
C VAL A 408 -13.36 -27.44 -2.87
N VAL A 409 -12.70 -26.30 -3.04
CA VAL A 409 -13.28 -25.13 -3.69
C VAL A 409 -12.36 -24.72 -4.85
N ASP A 410 -12.94 -24.44 -6.02
CA ASP A 410 -12.19 -23.93 -7.15
C ASP A 410 -11.96 -22.41 -7.06
N GLY A 411 -11.04 -21.88 -7.86
CA GLY A 411 -10.74 -20.44 -7.90
C GLY A 411 -11.88 -19.52 -8.33
N ALA A 412 -13.05 -20.07 -8.70
CA ALA A 412 -14.28 -19.32 -8.95
C ALA A 412 -15.31 -19.44 -7.81
N GLY A 413 -14.93 -20.07 -6.69
CA GLY A 413 -15.75 -20.24 -5.49
C GLY A 413 -16.65 -21.47 -5.52
N ASN A 414 -16.67 -22.24 -6.62
CA ASN A 414 -17.55 -23.41 -6.70
C ASN A 414 -16.97 -24.54 -5.85
N TYR A 415 -17.82 -25.16 -5.04
CA TYR A 415 -17.38 -26.18 -4.10
C TYR A 415 -17.81 -27.57 -4.55
N TYR A 416 -16.93 -28.54 -4.30
CA TYR A 416 -17.07 -29.94 -4.64
C TYR A 416 -16.99 -30.77 -3.38
N PHE A 417 -17.86 -31.77 -3.27
CA PHE A 417 -17.86 -32.66 -2.11
C PHE A 417 -18.42 -34.04 -2.43
N VAL A 418 -18.07 -35.01 -1.59
CA VAL A 418 -18.64 -36.35 -1.65
C VAL A 418 -19.98 -36.38 -0.90
N HIS A 419 -21.03 -36.81 -1.59
CA HIS A 419 -22.38 -36.95 -1.05
C HIS A 419 -22.85 -38.40 -1.07
N ASN A 420 -23.57 -38.81 -0.03
CA ASN A 420 -24.22 -40.12 0.04
C ASN A 420 -25.76 -39.97 -0.06
N ASP A 421 -26.38 -40.66 -1.01
CA ASP A 421 -27.83 -40.63 -1.23
C ASP A 421 -28.66 -41.23 -0.06
N GLY A 422 -28.00 -41.75 0.98
CA GLY A 422 -28.61 -42.33 2.17
C GLY A 422 -28.78 -43.85 2.10
N ALA A 423 -29.52 -44.42 3.06
CA ALA A 423 -29.57 -45.87 3.25
C ALA A 423 -30.72 -46.59 2.50
N ALA A 424 -30.46 -47.24 1.35
CA ALA A 424 -31.09 -48.50 0.88
C ALA A 424 -30.62 -48.97 -0.51
N PRO A 425 -30.79 -50.26 -0.87
CA PRO A 425 -30.01 -51.41 -0.38
C PRO A 425 -28.50 -51.35 -0.73
N THR A 426 -28.06 -50.34 -1.49
CA THR A 426 -26.65 -50.00 -1.75
C THR A 426 -26.56 -48.47 -1.77
N PRO A 427 -25.81 -47.83 -0.85
CA PRO A 427 -25.62 -46.39 -0.90
C PRO A 427 -25.01 -46.00 -2.25
N VAL A 428 -25.55 -44.97 -2.89
CA VAL A 428 -24.96 -44.38 -4.08
C VAL A 428 -24.16 -43.18 -3.61
N VAL A 429 -22.85 -43.24 -3.83
CA VAL A 429 -21.94 -42.14 -3.54
C VAL A 429 -21.77 -41.31 -4.80
N ARG A 430 -21.76 -39.99 -4.64
CA ARG A 430 -21.64 -39.02 -5.74
C ARG A 430 -20.60 -37.99 -5.39
N ILE A 431 -19.90 -37.50 -6.40
CA ILE A 431 -19.17 -36.23 -6.30
C ILE A 431 -20.09 -35.15 -6.85
N LEU A 432 -20.44 -34.18 -6.03
CA LEU A 432 -21.26 -33.04 -6.41
C LEU A 432 -20.37 -31.82 -6.60
N ARG A 433 -20.71 -30.98 -7.57
CA ARG A 433 -20.22 -29.61 -7.74
C ARG A 433 -21.39 -28.68 -7.50
N VAL A 434 -21.20 -27.61 -6.74
CA VAL A 434 -22.21 -26.57 -6.55
C VAL A 434 -21.68 -25.24 -7.05
N ASP A 435 -22.46 -24.59 -7.89
CA ASP A 435 -22.18 -23.22 -8.31
C ASP A 435 -22.46 -22.26 -7.17
N HIS A 436 -21.44 -21.54 -6.71
CA HIS A 436 -21.53 -20.70 -5.51
C HIS A 436 -22.51 -19.53 -5.66
N GLN A 437 -22.62 -18.95 -6.85
CA GLN A 437 -23.49 -17.79 -7.09
C GLN A 437 -24.96 -18.18 -7.19
N THR A 438 -25.25 -19.35 -7.76
CA THR A 438 -26.63 -19.78 -8.05
C THR A 438 -27.15 -20.84 -7.07
N GLY A 439 -26.27 -21.49 -6.31
CA GLY A 439 -26.58 -22.61 -5.43
C GLY A 439 -26.98 -23.89 -6.17
N LEU A 440 -26.74 -23.99 -7.48
CA LEU A 440 -27.18 -25.12 -8.31
C LEU A 440 -26.18 -26.27 -8.30
N ILE A 441 -26.68 -27.50 -8.10
CA ILE A 441 -25.90 -28.74 -8.11
C ILE A 441 -25.66 -29.22 -9.55
N SER A 442 -24.45 -29.72 -9.81
CA SER A 442 -24.09 -30.59 -10.93
C SER A 442 -23.44 -31.88 -10.41
N ILE A 443 -23.82 -33.03 -10.95
CA ILE A 443 -23.23 -34.33 -10.58
C ILE A 443 -21.99 -34.57 -11.43
N VAL A 444 -20.81 -34.60 -10.79
CA VAL A 444 -19.53 -34.80 -11.48
C VAL A 444 -19.28 -36.28 -11.75
N ALA A 445 -19.48 -37.13 -10.73
CA ALA A 445 -19.27 -38.57 -10.81
C ALA A 445 -20.21 -39.34 -9.87
N GLY A 446 -20.35 -40.66 -10.08
CA GLY A 446 -21.21 -41.50 -9.25
C GLY A 446 -22.69 -41.44 -9.62
N SER A 447 -23.02 -41.12 -10.88
CA SER A 447 -24.40 -41.21 -11.37
C SER A 447 -24.86 -42.68 -11.51
N ASP A 448 -25.98 -42.97 -12.17
CA ASP A 448 -26.43 -44.36 -12.45
C ASP A 448 -25.52 -45.12 -13.45
N GLY A 449 -24.31 -44.61 -13.69
CA GLY A 449 -23.20 -45.23 -14.41
C GLY A 449 -22.76 -46.58 -13.83
N SER A 450 -22.22 -47.43 -14.69
CA SER A 450 -21.81 -48.81 -14.36
C SER A 450 -20.37 -49.14 -14.80
N ALA A 451 -19.59 -48.11 -15.17
CA ALA A 451 -18.23 -48.31 -15.65
C ALA A 451 -17.25 -48.31 -14.46
N ALA A 452 -16.44 -49.36 -14.37
CA ALA A 452 -15.30 -49.38 -13.47
C ALA A 452 -14.26 -48.32 -13.88
N PRO A 453 -13.42 -47.84 -12.94
CA PRO A 453 -12.36 -46.86 -13.25
C PRO A 453 -11.49 -47.29 -14.44
N ALA A 454 -11.41 -46.43 -15.45
CA ALA A 454 -10.64 -46.64 -16.67
C ALA A 454 -10.33 -45.29 -17.35
N ASN A 455 -9.30 -45.25 -18.19
CA ASN A 455 -8.97 -44.06 -18.97
C ASN A 455 -10.05 -43.76 -20.03
N ASP A 456 -10.26 -42.47 -20.28
CA ASP A 456 -11.11 -41.92 -21.34
C ASP A 456 -12.61 -42.25 -21.23
N ILE A 457 -13.10 -42.64 -20.04
CA ILE A 457 -14.54 -42.72 -19.76
C ILE A 457 -15.07 -41.34 -19.32
N LEU A 458 -16.35 -41.07 -19.55
CA LEU A 458 -16.99 -39.88 -19.00
C LEU A 458 -17.13 -40.00 -17.48
N ALA A 459 -16.87 -38.90 -16.75
CA ALA A 459 -16.96 -38.85 -15.29
C ALA A 459 -18.35 -39.24 -14.77
N GLY A 460 -19.41 -38.84 -15.49
CA GLY A 460 -20.78 -39.26 -15.16
C GLY A 460 -21.00 -40.78 -15.24
N ASP A 461 -20.28 -41.51 -16.09
CA ASP A 461 -20.41 -42.97 -16.24
C ASP A 461 -19.60 -43.75 -15.18
N LEU A 462 -18.69 -43.08 -14.48
CA LEU A 462 -17.81 -43.67 -13.47
C LEU A 462 -18.62 -44.14 -12.26
N GLN A 463 -18.50 -45.43 -11.96
CA GLN A 463 -19.02 -46.01 -10.74
C GLN A 463 -18.01 -45.82 -9.61
N LEU A 464 -18.37 -45.00 -8.62
CA LEU A 464 -17.59 -44.82 -7.40
C LEU A 464 -17.71 -46.04 -6.47
N SER A 465 -16.68 -46.28 -5.65
CA SER A 465 -16.69 -47.37 -4.69
C SER A 465 -17.80 -47.23 -3.65
N ALA A 466 -18.19 -48.35 -3.04
CA ALA A 466 -19.26 -48.34 -2.02
C ALA A 466 -18.89 -47.59 -0.74
N THR A 467 -17.59 -47.36 -0.49
CA THR A 467 -17.07 -46.53 0.60
C THR A 467 -16.93 -45.07 0.21
N GLY A 468 -17.10 -44.75 -1.07
CA GLY A 468 -16.89 -43.43 -1.63
C GLY A 468 -15.43 -43.07 -1.83
N PRO A 469 -15.17 -41.97 -2.56
CA PRO A 469 -13.89 -41.31 -2.53
C PRO A 469 -13.51 -40.91 -1.11
N ARG A 470 -12.23 -41.03 -0.74
CA ARG A 470 -11.77 -40.67 0.60
C ARG A 470 -11.30 -39.23 0.70
N ASP A 471 -10.78 -38.72 -0.40
CA ASP A 471 -10.26 -37.37 -0.49
C ASP A 471 -10.32 -36.83 -1.93
N LEU A 472 -10.43 -35.52 -2.05
CA LEU A 472 -10.60 -34.72 -3.26
C LEU A 472 -9.56 -33.58 -3.23
N THR A 473 -8.98 -33.24 -4.38
CA THR A 473 -8.12 -32.06 -4.54
C THR A 473 -8.24 -31.51 -5.97
N LEU A 474 -7.94 -30.23 -6.17
CA LEU A 474 -7.97 -29.57 -7.47
C LEU A 474 -6.55 -29.17 -7.88
N ASP A 475 -6.20 -29.35 -9.15
CA ASP A 475 -5.01 -28.67 -9.68
C ASP A 475 -5.32 -27.21 -10.06
N ALA A 476 -4.26 -26.43 -10.32
CA ALA A 476 -4.36 -25.04 -10.76
C ALA A 476 -5.24 -24.81 -12.01
N ASN A 477 -5.50 -25.85 -12.82
CA ASN A 477 -6.37 -25.79 -13.98
C ASN A 477 -7.83 -26.20 -13.66
N GLY A 478 -8.15 -26.43 -12.39
CA GLY A 478 -9.45 -26.87 -11.90
C GLY A 478 -9.78 -28.33 -12.21
N ASN A 479 -8.80 -29.17 -12.58
CA ASN A 479 -9.05 -30.60 -12.74
C ASN A 479 -9.18 -31.26 -11.37
N LEU A 480 -10.17 -32.13 -11.21
CA LEU A 480 -10.44 -32.83 -9.96
C LEU A 480 -9.65 -34.12 -9.86
N TYR A 481 -8.84 -34.26 -8.82
CA TYR A 481 -8.20 -35.51 -8.44
C TYR A 481 -8.86 -36.06 -7.19
N PHE A 482 -8.94 -37.38 -7.10
CA PHE A 482 -9.53 -38.04 -5.95
C PHE A 482 -9.03 -39.46 -5.78
N THR A 483 -9.11 -39.95 -4.55
CA THR A 483 -8.83 -41.36 -4.23
C THR A 483 -10.14 -42.13 -4.14
N ASP A 484 -10.29 -43.22 -4.91
CA ASP A 484 -11.47 -44.08 -4.83
C ASP A 484 -11.09 -45.57 -4.93
N GLY A 485 -11.49 -46.34 -3.91
CA GLY A 485 -11.11 -47.74 -3.79
C GLY A 485 -9.60 -47.93 -3.71
N ALA A 486 -8.99 -48.43 -4.80
CA ALA A 486 -7.56 -48.74 -4.93
C ALA A 486 -6.88 -47.87 -6.01
N PHE A 487 -7.50 -46.74 -6.37
CA PHE A 487 -7.07 -45.89 -7.47
C PHE A 487 -6.96 -44.43 -7.04
N VAL A 488 -6.01 -43.74 -7.67
CA VAL A 488 -5.99 -42.28 -7.76
C VAL A 488 -6.49 -41.91 -9.15
N LEU A 489 -7.52 -41.09 -9.21
CA LEU A 489 -8.24 -40.75 -10.43
C LEU A 489 -8.19 -39.24 -10.65
N LYS A 490 -8.19 -38.83 -11.92
CA LYS A 490 -8.30 -37.44 -12.38
C LYS A 490 -9.51 -37.30 -13.28
N VAL A 491 -10.33 -36.28 -13.07
CA VAL A 491 -11.38 -35.84 -13.98
C VAL A 491 -10.96 -34.50 -14.59
N ASN A 492 -10.86 -34.46 -15.93
CA ASN A 492 -10.62 -33.21 -16.62
C ASN A 492 -11.89 -32.34 -16.58
N THR A 493 -11.76 -31.11 -16.10
CA THR A 493 -12.90 -30.21 -15.88
C THR A 493 -13.62 -29.79 -17.17
N VAL A 494 -12.90 -29.75 -18.30
CA VAL A 494 -13.47 -29.33 -19.59
C VAL A 494 -14.06 -30.51 -20.35
N SER A 495 -13.29 -31.58 -20.54
CA SER A 495 -13.71 -32.74 -21.32
C SER A 495 -14.56 -33.72 -20.54
N GLN A 496 -14.61 -33.59 -19.20
CA GLN A 496 -15.29 -34.50 -18.30
C GLN A 496 -14.81 -35.95 -18.44
N LEU A 497 -13.54 -36.15 -18.82
CA LEU A 497 -12.95 -37.49 -19.01
C LEU A 497 -12.13 -37.89 -17.79
N VAL A 498 -12.22 -39.16 -17.42
CA VAL A 498 -11.48 -39.79 -16.32
C VAL A 498 -10.13 -40.31 -16.82
N THR A 499 -9.08 -40.11 -16.02
CA THR A 499 -7.76 -40.71 -16.19
C THR A 499 -7.36 -41.42 -14.89
N VAL A 500 -6.84 -42.65 -15.00
CA VAL A 500 -6.23 -43.38 -13.89
C VAL A 500 -4.79 -42.91 -13.75
N ILE A 501 -4.52 -42.24 -12.63
CA ILE A 501 -3.19 -41.71 -12.31
C ILE A 501 -2.34 -42.80 -11.69
N ALA A 502 -2.85 -43.48 -10.67
CA ALA A 502 -2.14 -44.53 -9.95
C ALA A 502 -3.09 -45.66 -9.50
N GLY A 503 -2.53 -46.85 -9.28
CA GLY A 503 -3.28 -48.03 -8.84
C GLY A 503 -3.70 -48.99 -9.96
N GLY A 504 -4.05 -50.22 -9.58
CA GLY A 504 -4.48 -51.30 -10.48
C GLY A 504 -3.39 -52.26 -10.95
N GLY A 505 -2.16 -52.07 -10.51
CA GLY A 505 -0.99 -52.85 -10.91
C GLY A 505 -0.69 -54.05 -10.01
N PHE A 506 0.61 -54.31 -9.79
CA PHE A 506 1.13 -55.49 -9.08
C PHE A 506 2.32 -55.20 -8.14
N ASP A 507 2.84 -53.97 -8.13
CA ASP A 507 3.90 -53.55 -7.22
C ASP A 507 3.33 -53.01 -5.90
N HIS A 508 3.73 -53.60 -4.78
CA HIS A 508 3.25 -53.22 -3.44
C HIS A 508 4.14 -52.18 -2.75
N THR A 509 5.20 -51.73 -3.41
CA THR A 509 6.19 -50.81 -2.84
C THR A 509 6.50 -49.71 -3.83
N PRO A 510 6.10 -48.45 -3.56
CA PRO A 510 6.47 -47.34 -4.42
C PRO A 510 7.96 -47.04 -4.29
N ASN A 511 8.71 -47.10 -5.40
CA ASN A 511 10.11 -46.72 -5.51
C ASN A 511 10.30 -45.60 -6.54
N THR A 512 11.38 -44.84 -6.40
CA THR A 512 11.75 -43.82 -7.39
C THR A 512 11.92 -44.42 -8.78
N GLY A 513 11.23 -43.83 -9.77
CA GLY A 513 11.22 -44.24 -11.16
C GLY A 513 10.08 -45.20 -11.54
N ASP A 514 9.27 -45.63 -10.58
CA ASP A 514 8.14 -46.53 -10.85
C ASP A 514 7.03 -45.80 -11.63
N VAL A 515 6.31 -46.56 -12.47
CA VAL A 515 5.11 -46.08 -13.14
C VAL A 515 3.94 -46.19 -12.16
N PRO A 516 3.23 -45.10 -11.80
CA PRO A 516 2.25 -45.13 -10.73
C PRO A 516 1.06 -46.09 -10.96
N THR A 517 0.72 -46.40 -12.22
CA THR A 517 -0.32 -47.39 -12.56
C THR A 517 0.11 -48.85 -12.37
N ASP A 518 1.42 -49.12 -12.20
CA ASP A 518 1.92 -50.44 -11.82
C ASP A 518 1.84 -50.68 -10.30
N LEU A 519 1.51 -49.65 -9.51
CA LEU A 519 1.35 -49.77 -8.06
C LEU A 519 0.04 -50.47 -7.67
N VAL A 520 0.10 -51.21 -6.57
CA VAL A 520 -1.05 -51.72 -5.81
C VAL A 520 -1.23 -50.79 -4.63
N LEU A 521 -2.29 -49.98 -4.69
CA LEU A 521 -2.70 -49.14 -3.57
C LEU A 521 -3.74 -49.90 -2.76
N ASP A 522 -3.54 -50.00 -1.44
CA ASP A 522 -4.43 -50.75 -0.57
C ASP A 522 -5.58 -49.88 -0.05
N SER A 523 -5.26 -48.68 0.43
CA SER A 523 -6.20 -47.70 0.96
C SER A 523 -5.63 -46.29 0.78
N PRO A 524 -5.55 -45.79 -0.47
CA PRO A 524 -5.14 -44.41 -0.74
C PRO A 524 -6.14 -43.46 -0.06
N ALA A 525 -5.67 -42.77 0.98
CA ALA A 525 -6.52 -42.08 1.93
C ALA A 525 -6.56 -40.57 1.71
N GLN A 526 -5.40 -39.97 1.41
CA GLN A 526 -5.23 -38.53 1.26
C GLN A 526 -4.38 -38.23 0.03
N LEU A 527 -4.64 -37.12 -0.66
CA LEU A 527 -3.86 -36.61 -1.78
C LEU A 527 -3.86 -35.07 -1.85
N THR A 528 -2.78 -34.49 -2.35
CA THR A 528 -2.76 -33.07 -2.76
C THR A 528 -1.92 -32.91 -4.03
N VAL A 529 -2.12 -31.79 -4.72
CA VAL A 529 -1.41 -31.43 -5.94
C VAL A 529 -0.73 -30.08 -5.75
N ASP A 530 0.59 -30.04 -5.90
CA ASP A 530 1.33 -28.77 -5.82
C ASP A 530 1.14 -27.91 -7.08
N LEU A 531 1.60 -26.66 -7.04
CA LEU A 531 1.51 -25.71 -8.15
C LEU A 531 2.26 -26.16 -9.41
N ASP A 532 3.30 -26.98 -9.27
CA ASP A 532 4.01 -27.60 -10.40
C ASP A 532 3.24 -28.80 -10.98
N GLY A 533 2.13 -29.19 -10.37
CA GLY A 533 1.23 -30.28 -10.76
C GLY A 533 1.68 -31.65 -10.25
N ASN A 534 2.66 -31.73 -9.35
CA ASN A 534 3.08 -32.99 -8.76
C ASN A 534 2.04 -33.46 -7.75
N ILE A 535 1.85 -34.77 -7.66
CA ILE A 535 0.78 -35.37 -6.88
C ILE A 535 1.40 -36.10 -5.70
N TYR A 536 1.02 -35.70 -4.49
CA TYR A 536 1.38 -36.40 -3.26
C TYR A 536 0.22 -37.31 -2.86
N VAL A 537 0.55 -38.56 -2.51
CA VAL A 537 -0.46 -39.57 -2.19
C VAL A 537 -0.05 -40.31 -0.93
N HIS A 538 -0.96 -40.39 0.04
CA HIS A 538 -0.82 -41.27 1.19
C HIS A 538 -1.64 -42.54 1.00
N ASP A 539 -0.96 -43.67 0.81
CA ASP A 539 -1.56 -44.98 0.98
C ASP A 539 -1.47 -45.40 2.44
N SER A 540 -2.60 -45.31 3.15
CA SER A 540 -2.71 -45.69 4.56
C SER A 540 -2.50 -47.20 4.81
N GLY A 541 -2.47 -48.01 3.74
CA GLY A 541 -2.26 -49.44 3.80
C GLY A 541 -3.45 -50.19 4.40
N SER A 542 -3.25 -51.48 4.66
CA SER A 542 -4.14 -52.30 5.48
C SER A 542 -3.49 -52.62 6.82
N PRO A 543 -4.21 -53.11 7.85
CA PRO A 543 -3.60 -53.55 9.12
C PRO A 543 -2.50 -54.62 8.98
N THR A 544 -2.35 -55.20 7.79
CA THR A 544 -1.37 -56.23 7.46
C THR A 544 -0.40 -55.84 6.34
N SER A 545 -0.51 -54.63 5.79
CA SER A 545 0.33 -54.12 4.69
C SER A 545 1.11 -52.89 5.14
N ALA A 546 2.11 -52.49 4.38
CA ALA A 546 2.84 -51.24 4.60
C ALA A 546 1.98 -50.02 4.19
N SER A 547 2.23 -48.86 4.82
CA SER A 547 1.68 -47.56 4.39
C SER A 547 2.78 -46.64 3.87
N TYR A 548 2.49 -45.84 2.84
CA TYR A 548 3.47 -45.00 2.18
C TYR A 548 2.90 -43.62 1.85
N LEU A 549 3.69 -42.59 2.07
CA LEU A 549 3.50 -41.26 1.47
C LEU A 549 4.47 -41.14 0.30
N PHE A 550 3.97 -40.91 -0.91
CA PHE A 550 4.81 -40.84 -2.11
C PHE A 550 4.41 -39.70 -3.04
N ARG A 551 5.38 -39.23 -3.84
CA ARG A 551 5.23 -38.14 -4.80
C ARG A 551 5.31 -38.67 -6.23
N ILE A 552 4.38 -38.26 -7.08
CA ILE A 552 4.36 -38.49 -8.52
C ILE A 552 4.74 -37.19 -9.22
N ASP A 553 5.74 -37.24 -10.09
CA ASP A 553 6.18 -36.12 -10.92
C ASP A 553 5.16 -35.78 -12.00
N ASN A 554 4.80 -34.51 -12.15
CA ASN A 554 3.97 -34.07 -13.27
C ASN A 554 4.68 -34.24 -14.62
N ALA A 555 5.97 -33.91 -14.67
CA ALA A 555 6.71 -33.82 -15.93
C ALA A 555 6.99 -35.20 -16.55
N SER A 556 7.41 -36.16 -15.74
CA SER A 556 7.72 -37.53 -16.18
C SER A 556 6.55 -38.51 -16.00
N GLY A 557 5.59 -38.23 -15.13
CA GLY A 557 4.52 -39.15 -14.75
C GLY A 557 5.02 -40.35 -13.93
N LEU A 558 6.21 -40.26 -13.32
CA LEU A 558 6.84 -41.33 -12.55
C LEU A 558 6.87 -40.98 -11.05
N VAL A 559 7.00 -42.00 -10.20
CA VAL A 559 7.23 -41.80 -8.76
C VAL A 559 8.61 -41.19 -8.54
N LEU A 560 8.71 -40.05 -7.83
CA LEU A 560 9.98 -39.41 -7.50
C LEU A 560 10.59 -39.93 -6.20
N GLY A 561 9.75 -40.25 -5.23
CA GLY A 561 10.17 -40.70 -3.91
C GLY A 561 8.99 -41.17 -3.08
N ALA A 562 9.29 -42.04 -2.12
CA ALA A 562 8.32 -42.59 -1.18
C ALA A 562 8.92 -42.70 0.21
N ILE A 563 8.09 -42.44 1.22
CA ILE A 563 8.44 -42.50 2.63
C ILE A 563 7.51 -43.51 3.30
N PRO A 564 8.05 -44.52 4.03
CA PRO A 564 7.22 -45.43 4.80
C PRO A 564 6.59 -44.69 5.99
N THR A 565 5.26 -44.77 6.11
CA THR A 565 4.49 -44.17 7.21
C THR A 565 4.04 -45.23 8.22
N PHE A 566 4.87 -46.27 8.44
CA PHE A 566 4.58 -47.37 9.36
C PHE A 566 5.83 -47.87 10.08
N VAL A 567 5.62 -48.62 11.16
CA VAL A 567 6.64 -49.40 11.87
C VAL A 567 6.16 -50.84 12.04
N ASP A 568 6.98 -51.81 11.62
CA ASP A 568 6.75 -53.23 11.93
C ASP A 568 7.24 -53.53 13.36
N ALA A 569 6.29 -53.62 14.31
CA ALA A 569 6.56 -53.94 15.71
C ALA A 569 6.59 -55.46 15.98
N GLY A 570 6.67 -56.30 14.94
CA GLY A 570 6.79 -57.75 15.03
C GLY A 570 5.54 -58.40 15.63
N ILE A 571 5.63 -58.94 16.86
CA ILE A 571 4.53 -59.68 17.51
C ILE A 571 3.32 -58.77 17.81
N LEU A 572 3.51 -57.46 17.84
CA LEU A 572 2.46 -56.47 18.08
C LEU A 572 1.76 -56.00 16.78
N GLY A 573 2.21 -56.45 15.60
CA GLY A 573 1.68 -56.06 14.30
C GLY A 573 2.33 -54.78 13.73
N ILE A 574 1.76 -54.29 12.63
CA ILE A 574 2.20 -53.05 11.98
C ILE A 574 1.48 -51.88 12.64
N ILE A 575 2.23 -50.84 13.01
CA ILE A 575 1.71 -49.58 13.53
C ILE A 575 1.82 -48.54 12.42
N HIS A 576 0.71 -47.97 12.00
CA HIS A 576 0.64 -46.97 10.94
C HIS A 576 0.58 -45.57 11.55
N LEU A 577 1.17 -44.58 10.87
CA LEU A 577 0.93 -43.18 11.15
C LEU A 577 -0.49 -42.84 10.68
N GLY A 578 -1.32 -42.37 11.61
CA GLY A 578 -2.63 -41.82 11.28
C GLY A 578 -2.48 -40.40 10.74
N ILE A 579 -2.23 -40.29 9.43
CA ILE A 579 -2.34 -39.02 8.70
C ILE A 579 -3.82 -38.76 8.47
N THR A 580 -4.32 -37.63 8.95
CA THR A 580 -5.72 -37.24 8.76
C THR A 580 -5.91 -36.44 7.50
N ASP A 581 -4.90 -35.69 7.08
CA ASP A 581 -4.95 -34.79 5.94
C ASP A 581 -3.53 -34.41 5.47
N LEU A 582 -3.36 -34.00 4.21
CA LEU A 582 -2.11 -33.51 3.63
C LEU A 582 -2.34 -32.39 2.62
N GLU A 583 -1.55 -31.34 2.71
CA GLU A 583 -1.70 -30.14 1.89
C GLU A 583 -0.33 -29.57 1.51
N THR A 584 -0.23 -28.92 0.35
CA THR A 584 0.95 -28.17 -0.05
C THR A 584 0.72 -26.68 0.09
N ASP A 585 1.75 -25.96 0.55
CA ASP A 585 1.72 -24.51 0.53
C ASP A 585 1.95 -23.95 -0.89
N ALA A 586 1.88 -22.62 -1.01
CA ALA A 586 2.14 -21.93 -2.27
C ALA A 586 3.59 -22.06 -2.79
N THR A 587 4.52 -22.55 -1.98
CA THR A 587 5.92 -22.79 -2.38
C THR A 587 6.16 -24.25 -2.82
N GLY A 588 5.16 -25.12 -2.65
CA GLY A 588 5.23 -26.55 -2.97
C GLY A 588 5.78 -27.42 -1.84
N ASP A 589 5.91 -26.87 -0.63
CA ASP A 589 6.27 -27.64 0.56
C ASP A 589 5.08 -28.46 1.04
N LEU A 590 5.34 -29.73 1.40
CA LEU A 590 4.30 -30.66 1.83
C LEU A 590 4.12 -30.65 3.35
N PHE A 591 2.88 -30.46 3.77
CA PHE A 591 2.43 -30.53 5.16
C PHE A 591 1.48 -31.70 5.32
N PHE A 592 1.45 -32.30 6.51
CA PHE A 592 0.47 -33.34 6.84
C PHE A 592 0.11 -33.30 8.33
N ALA A 593 -1.17 -33.56 8.63
CA ALA A 593 -1.69 -33.61 9.98
C ALA A 593 -1.68 -35.04 10.52
N THR A 594 -1.30 -35.21 11.79
CA THR A 594 -1.27 -36.52 12.44
C THR A 594 -2.00 -36.50 13.79
N THR A 595 -2.65 -37.61 14.14
CA THR A 595 -3.39 -37.76 15.41
C THR A 595 -2.80 -38.83 16.34
N SER A 596 -1.71 -39.48 15.92
CA SER A 596 -1.10 -40.58 16.66
C SER A 596 0.41 -40.47 16.69
N THR A 597 1.01 -40.80 17.84
CA THR A 597 2.47 -40.86 17.96
C THR A 597 3.00 -42.09 17.24
N LEU A 598 3.94 -41.91 16.31
CA LEU A 598 4.71 -43.00 15.71
C LEU A 598 6.09 -43.07 16.39
N PRO A 599 6.37 -44.09 17.22
CA PRO A 599 7.59 -44.15 18.03
C PRO A 599 8.80 -44.65 17.21
N LEU A 600 9.23 -43.87 16.22
CA LEU A 600 10.34 -44.20 15.31
C LEU A 600 11.69 -44.33 16.01
N SER A 601 11.93 -43.59 17.10
CA SER A 601 13.20 -43.58 17.84
C SER A 601 13.54 -44.92 18.48
N SER A 602 12.53 -45.75 18.73
CA SER A 602 12.71 -47.09 19.30
C SER A 602 13.11 -48.14 18.26
N TYR A 603 12.97 -47.83 16.97
CA TYR A 603 13.11 -48.82 15.87
C TYR A 603 14.00 -48.33 14.71
N SER A 604 14.35 -47.05 14.67
CA SER A 604 15.14 -46.42 13.60
C SER A 604 15.99 -45.26 14.15
N SER A 605 16.75 -44.59 13.28
CA SER A 605 17.49 -43.37 13.63
C SER A 605 16.65 -42.08 13.54
N TYR A 606 15.36 -42.19 13.18
CA TYR A 606 14.46 -41.06 13.05
C TYR A 606 13.83 -40.67 14.41
N PRO A 607 13.50 -39.37 14.61
CA PRO A 607 12.76 -38.92 15.79
C PRO A 607 11.32 -39.48 15.80
N ASP A 608 10.73 -39.62 16.99
CA ASP A 608 9.31 -39.96 17.12
C ASP A 608 8.45 -38.88 16.45
N ILE A 609 7.42 -39.30 15.73
CA ILE A 609 6.43 -38.38 15.16
C ILE A 609 5.31 -38.21 16.18
N TYR A 610 4.95 -36.97 16.51
CA TYR A 610 3.90 -36.64 17.47
C TYR A 610 2.66 -36.09 16.76
N PRO A 611 1.46 -36.19 17.37
CA PRO A 611 0.26 -35.55 16.86
C PRO A 611 0.45 -34.05 16.62
N GLY A 612 -0.12 -33.55 15.52
CA GLY A 612 0.08 -32.18 15.05
C GLY A 612 0.25 -32.08 13.54
N ILE A 613 0.41 -30.85 13.04
CA ILE A 613 0.78 -30.57 11.64
C ILE A 613 2.29 -30.57 11.52
N ILE A 614 2.78 -31.29 10.51
CA ILE A 614 4.19 -31.54 10.28
C ILE A 614 4.52 -31.13 8.85
N GLN A 615 5.59 -30.35 8.68
CA GLN A 615 6.19 -30.09 7.38
C GLN A 615 7.23 -31.17 7.07
N LEU A 616 7.19 -31.67 5.84
CA LEU A 616 8.22 -32.54 5.29
C LEU A 616 9.37 -31.69 4.74
N VAL A 617 10.50 -31.70 5.42
CA VAL A 617 11.69 -30.92 5.03
C VAL A 617 12.73 -31.86 4.45
N TYR A 618 13.42 -31.50 3.37
CA TYR A 618 14.55 -32.29 2.87
C TYR A 618 15.86 -31.76 3.43
N ASN A 619 16.62 -32.63 4.12
CA ASN A 619 17.96 -32.29 4.60
C ASN A 619 18.91 -32.02 3.42
N SER A 620 19.98 -31.26 3.66
CA SER A 620 21.03 -30.98 2.67
C SER A 620 21.69 -32.22 2.03
N ASP A 621 21.52 -33.40 2.62
CA ASP A 621 21.97 -34.69 2.08
C ASP A 621 20.92 -35.43 1.24
N GLY A 622 19.75 -34.82 1.01
CA GLY A 622 18.63 -35.36 0.24
C GLY A 622 17.75 -36.34 1.02
N THR A 623 17.97 -36.54 2.32
CA THR A 623 17.11 -37.38 3.15
C THR A 623 15.90 -36.58 3.67
N PRO A 624 14.71 -37.19 3.79
CA PRO A 624 13.57 -36.53 4.40
C PRO A 624 13.78 -36.36 5.90
N GLY A 625 13.50 -35.16 6.39
CA GLY A 625 13.37 -34.74 7.78
C GLY A 625 11.95 -34.23 8.04
N PHE A 626 11.62 -34.02 9.31
CA PHE A 626 10.28 -33.60 9.73
C PHE A 626 10.41 -32.43 10.70
N GLU A 627 9.61 -31.39 10.47
CA GLU A 627 9.49 -30.24 11.36
C GLU A 627 8.05 -30.15 11.89
N LEU A 628 7.89 -30.17 13.22
CA LEU A 628 6.59 -30.09 13.88
C LEU A 628 6.17 -28.63 14.05
N ILE A 629 4.99 -28.28 13.54
CA ILE A 629 4.50 -26.89 13.47
C ILE A 629 3.42 -26.60 14.51
N THR A 630 2.47 -27.52 14.72
CA THR A 630 1.38 -27.36 15.70
C THR A 630 1.33 -28.54 16.67
N GLY A 631 1.71 -28.32 17.91
CA GLY A 631 1.75 -29.35 18.95
C GLY A 631 2.49 -28.81 20.18
N ASN A 632 2.30 -29.45 21.33
CA ASN A 632 2.94 -29.10 22.61
C ASN A 632 4.49 -29.18 22.47
N GLY A 633 5.12 -28.07 22.06
CA GLY A 633 6.56 -27.83 21.98
C GLY A 633 7.28 -28.38 20.75
N SER A 634 7.89 -27.49 19.95
CA SER A 634 9.01 -27.83 19.05
C SER A 634 10.34 -27.71 19.81
N SER A 635 11.26 -28.64 19.57
CA SER A 635 12.64 -28.21 19.27
C SER A 635 13.34 -29.25 18.41
N ASN A 636 13.97 -28.76 17.36
CA ASN A 636 14.99 -29.47 16.61
C ASN A 636 16.12 -29.93 17.57
N GLY A 637 16.21 -31.25 17.82
CA GLY A 637 17.41 -31.91 18.33
C GLY A 637 17.38 -32.42 19.78
N SER A 638 17.43 -33.75 19.92
CA SER A 638 17.77 -34.53 21.14
C SER A 638 16.75 -34.55 22.30
N LEU A 639 15.80 -35.49 22.19
CA LEU A 639 14.81 -35.91 23.20
C LEU A 639 15.44 -36.45 24.51
N SER A 640 15.85 -35.58 25.42
CA SER A 640 16.08 -35.96 26.83
C SER A 640 15.52 -35.00 27.88
N SER A 641 14.82 -33.93 27.48
CA SER A 641 14.13 -33.07 28.44
C SER A 641 13.02 -32.23 27.80
N ILE A 642 11.79 -32.75 27.71
CA ILE A 642 10.59 -31.92 27.58
C ILE A 642 9.54 -32.44 28.56
N GLN A 643 9.13 -31.57 29.49
CA GLN A 643 7.97 -31.80 30.36
C GLN A 643 6.71 -31.43 29.60
N THR A 644 5.66 -32.23 29.80
CA THR A 644 4.31 -32.03 29.28
C THR A 644 3.74 -30.65 29.68
N GLY A 645 3.42 -29.78 28.73
CA GLY A 645 2.44 -28.71 28.92
C GLY A 645 2.81 -27.26 28.58
N ASP A 646 3.52 -26.96 27.49
CA ASP A 646 3.72 -25.58 27.03
C ASP A 646 3.05 -25.27 25.66
N PRO A 647 2.18 -24.24 25.59
CA PRO A 647 1.31 -23.92 24.45
C PRO A 647 1.96 -23.45 23.15
N ILE A 648 1.21 -23.56 22.05
CA ILE A 648 1.38 -22.73 20.85
C ILE A 648 1.15 -21.28 21.27
N ALA A 649 2.15 -20.42 21.06
CA ALA A 649 2.28 -19.12 21.70
C ALA A 649 1.12 -18.16 21.42
N GLY A 650 0.94 -17.29 22.40
CA GLY A 650 -0.04 -16.23 22.55
C GLY A 650 0.07 -15.86 24.04
N ASP A 651 1.05 -15.02 24.38
CA ASP A 651 1.41 -14.71 25.76
C ASP A 651 0.25 -14.01 26.52
N PRO A 652 -0.10 -14.41 27.77
CA PRO A 652 -0.82 -13.54 28.69
C PRO A 652 0.09 -12.77 29.67
N GLY A 653 1.41 -12.92 29.63
CA GLY A 653 2.37 -12.02 30.28
C GLY A 653 3.78 -12.57 30.52
N ASP A 654 4.75 -12.06 29.75
CA ASP A 654 6.18 -11.82 30.02
C ASP A 654 7.05 -13.03 30.44
N PRO A 655 7.88 -13.59 29.52
CA PRO A 655 8.76 -14.71 29.83
C PRO A 655 10.10 -14.23 30.43
N ILE A 656 10.09 -13.44 31.52
CA ILE A 656 11.32 -13.16 32.29
C ILE A 656 11.15 -13.38 33.81
N SER A 657 9.93 -13.58 34.34
CA SER A 657 9.75 -13.80 35.79
C SER A 657 9.15 -15.17 36.09
N GLY A 658 9.97 -16.07 36.66
CA GLY A 658 9.61 -17.46 36.94
C GLY A 658 8.53 -17.68 38.01
N ASP A 659 7.31 -17.20 37.79
CA ASP A 659 6.10 -17.57 38.55
C ASP A 659 5.15 -18.44 37.70
N PRO A 660 4.45 -19.43 38.30
CA PRO A 660 3.58 -20.34 37.56
C PRO A 660 2.22 -19.69 37.21
N PRO A 661 1.58 -20.08 36.09
CA PRO A 661 0.38 -19.42 35.57
C PRO A 661 -0.85 -19.59 36.48
N THR A 662 -1.61 -18.52 36.70
CA THR A 662 -2.78 -18.49 37.60
C THR A 662 -4.16 -18.39 36.94
N SER A 663 -4.30 -18.68 35.64
CA SER A 663 -5.61 -18.87 35.03
C SER A 663 -5.54 -19.83 33.84
N ALA A 664 -6.39 -20.86 33.88
CA ALA A 664 -6.51 -21.87 32.83
C ALA A 664 -7.26 -21.29 31.62
N ALA A 665 -6.52 -20.73 30.66
CA ALA A 665 -6.97 -20.65 29.28
C ALA A 665 -6.63 -21.99 28.62
N THR A 666 -7.63 -22.72 28.14
CA THR A 666 -7.43 -24.01 27.46
C THR A 666 -6.93 -23.75 26.05
N LEU A 667 -5.76 -24.32 25.78
CA LEU A 667 -4.98 -24.23 24.56
C LEU A 667 -5.61 -25.10 23.47
N VAL A 668 -5.55 -24.65 22.21
CA VAL A 668 -6.05 -25.44 21.08
C VAL A 668 -5.26 -26.76 20.99
N ASP A 669 -5.96 -27.89 20.99
CA ASP A 669 -5.38 -29.22 21.07
C ASP A 669 -5.16 -29.81 19.67
N ALA A 670 -3.94 -29.65 19.15
CA ALA A 670 -3.52 -30.16 17.85
C ALA A 670 -3.55 -31.70 17.74
N SER A 671 -3.82 -32.45 18.82
CA SER A 671 -4.00 -33.91 18.74
C SER A 671 -5.34 -34.34 18.15
N ASN A 672 -6.24 -33.37 17.92
CA ASN A 672 -7.60 -33.58 17.43
C ASN A 672 -7.87 -32.92 16.07
N ILE A 673 -6.83 -32.57 15.31
CA ILE A 673 -6.99 -31.97 13.98
C ILE A 673 -7.73 -32.95 13.07
N THR A 674 -8.78 -32.47 12.42
CA THR A 674 -9.61 -33.25 11.50
C THR A 674 -9.26 -32.97 10.05
N ASP A 675 -8.96 -31.71 9.73
CA ASP A 675 -8.64 -31.25 8.38
C ASP A 675 -7.83 -29.93 8.46
N PHE A 676 -6.99 -29.62 7.49
CA PHE A 676 -6.30 -28.33 7.41
C PHE A 676 -6.07 -27.89 5.97
N THR A 677 -5.73 -26.62 5.80
CA THR A 677 -5.52 -26.03 4.47
C THR A 677 -4.71 -24.74 4.62
N PHE A 678 -4.33 -24.14 3.50
CA PHE A 678 -3.69 -22.84 3.45
C PHE A 678 -4.62 -21.81 2.82
N ASP A 679 -4.60 -20.61 3.37
CA ASP A 679 -5.22 -19.47 2.72
C ASP A 679 -4.29 -18.88 1.63
N ALA A 680 -4.80 -17.91 0.86
CA ALA A 680 -4.04 -17.30 -0.23
C ALA A 680 -2.79 -16.53 0.25
N ASP A 681 -2.74 -16.14 1.53
CA ASP A 681 -1.62 -15.44 2.16
C ASP A 681 -0.58 -16.39 2.76
N GLY A 682 -0.80 -17.70 2.65
CA GLY A 682 0.06 -18.75 3.20
C GLY A 682 -0.11 -18.97 4.70
N TYR A 683 -1.18 -18.44 5.31
CA TYR A 683 -1.54 -18.80 6.67
C TYR A 683 -2.16 -20.20 6.67
N LEU A 684 -1.82 -20.95 7.71
CA LEU A 684 -2.38 -22.27 7.91
C LEU A 684 -3.71 -22.13 8.65
N VAL A 685 -4.75 -22.76 8.09
CA VAL A 685 -6.08 -22.85 8.70
C VAL A 685 -6.37 -24.31 9.00
N TYR A 686 -6.79 -24.65 10.22
CA TYR A 686 -7.16 -26.02 10.56
C TYR A 686 -8.47 -26.09 11.32
N ALA A 687 -9.17 -27.20 11.13
CA ALA A 687 -10.32 -27.61 11.92
C ALA A 687 -9.91 -28.67 12.94
N ASP A 688 -10.52 -28.63 14.12
CA ASP A 688 -10.35 -29.66 15.14
C ASP A 688 -11.67 -30.32 15.54
N SER A 689 -11.56 -31.54 16.09
CA SER A 689 -12.69 -32.33 16.55
C SER A 689 -13.33 -31.77 17.83
N THR A 690 -12.81 -30.67 18.38
CA THR A 690 -13.41 -29.96 19.52
C THR A 690 -14.34 -28.83 19.07
N GLY A 691 -14.38 -28.57 17.76
CA GLY A 691 -15.31 -27.65 17.13
C GLY A 691 -14.72 -26.26 16.87
N HIS A 692 -13.39 -26.14 16.72
CA HIS A 692 -12.74 -24.88 16.35
C HIS A 692 -12.18 -24.92 14.93
N ILE A 693 -12.19 -23.76 14.28
CA ILE A 693 -11.44 -23.41 13.09
C ILE A 693 -10.47 -22.32 13.48
N VAL A 694 -9.19 -22.55 13.23
CA VAL A 694 -8.09 -21.73 13.74
C VAL A 694 -7.13 -21.41 12.61
N ARG A 695 -6.68 -20.17 12.57
CA ARG A 695 -5.73 -19.63 11.57
C ARG A 695 -4.49 -19.07 12.26
N PHE A 696 -3.33 -19.28 11.67
CA PHE A 696 -2.07 -18.68 12.14
C PHE A 696 -1.01 -18.71 11.03
N ASN A 697 0.02 -17.86 11.16
CA ASN A 697 1.16 -17.87 10.23
C ASN A 697 2.15 -19.00 10.60
N PRO A 698 2.33 -20.04 9.78
CA PRO A 698 3.22 -21.16 10.11
C PRO A 698 4.71 -20.79 10.01
N TYR A 699 5.05 -19.70 9.32
CA TYR A 699 6.42 -19.23 9.11
C TYR A 699 6.86 -18.17 10.13
N ALA A 700 5.94 -17.63 10.92
CA ALA A 700 6.28 -16.70 12.00
C ALA A 700 7.12 -17.40 13.09
N ASP A 701 8.02 -16.63 13.73
CA ASP A 701 8.77 -17.08 14.90
C ASP A 701 7.78 -17.69 15.91
N PRO A 702 8.02 -18.91 16.42
CA PRO A 702 7.15 -19.53 17.40
C PRO A 702 6.79 -18.64 18.61
N ALA A 703 7.64 -17.67 18.98
CA ALA A 703 7.36 -16.71 20.05
C ALA A 703 6.41 -15.57 19.64
N GLU A 704 6.36 -15.23 18.36
CA GLU A 704 5.59 -14.10 17.77
C GLU A 704 4.36 -14.57 16.98
N ARG A 705 4.11 -15.89 16.96
CA ARG A 705 3.05 -16.51 16.17
C ARG A 705 1.68 -16.16 16.74
N PHE A 706 0.97 -15.26 16.07
CA PHE A 706 -0.40 -14.92 16.39
C PHE A 706 -1.37 -16.02 15.94
N VAL A 707 -2.30 -16.41 16.82
CA VAL A 707 -3.31 -17.44 16.57
C VAL A 707 -4.70 -16.81 16.62
N GLU A 708 -5.43 -16.96 15.53
CA GLU A 708 -6.78 -16.42 15.32
C GLU A 708 -7.80 -17.57 15.35
N VAL A 709 -8.89 -17.41 16.10
CA VAL A 709 -10.01 -18.38 16.10
C VAL A 709 -11.10 -17.83 15.21
N ILE A 710 -11.22 -18.38 14.01
CA ILE A 710 -12.21 -17.98 13.00
C ILE A 710 -13.62 -18.44 13.42
N ALA A 711 -13.77 -19.69 13.86
CA ALA A 711 -15.07 -20.23 14.29
C ALA A 711 -14.92 -21.25 15.43
N GLY A 712 -15.90 -21.35 16.34
CA GLY A 712 -15.98 -22.41 17.35
C GLY A 712 -16.51 -21.97 18.74
N GLY A 713 -16.98 -22.94 19.54
CA GLY A 713 -17.69 -22.70 20.81
C GLY A 713 -17.32 -23.65 21.96
N GLY A 714 -16.14 -23.47 22.55
CA GLY A 714 -15.76 -24.09 23.83
C GLY A 714 -16.32 -23.34 25.05
N SER A 715 -16.45 -23.99 26.22
CA SER A 715 -17.03 -23.39 27.44
C SER A 715 -16.17 -22.31 28.14
N THR A 716 -15.16 -21.78 27.48
CA THR A 716 -14.23 -20.79 28.01
C THR A 716 -13.86 -19.82 26.89
N SER A 717 -14.25 -18.55 27.08
CA SER A 717 -13.91 -17.44 26.20
C SER A 717 -12.38 -17.34 26.03
N PRO A 718 -11.83 -17.45 24.80
CA PRO A 718 -10.44 -17.12 24.55
C PRO A 718 -10.24 -15.61 24.68
N ALA A 719 -9.13 -15.19 25.27
CA ALA A 719 -8.75 -13.79 25.28
C ALA A 719 -8.12 -13.45 23.92
N SER A 720 -8.76 -12.53 23.20
CA SER A 720 -8.36 -11.90 21.93
C SER A 720 -8.84 -12.59 20.64
N GLY A 721 -9.45 -11.80 19.75
CA GLY A 721 -9.56 -12.08 18.31
C GLY A 721 -10.65 -13.06 17.83
N VAL A 722 -11.78 -13.22 18.54
CA VAL A 722 -12.90 -14.01 18.01
C VAL A 722 -13.65 -13.15 16.98
N VAL A 723 -13.59 -13.55 15.70
CA VAL A 723 -14.17 -12.77 14.59
C VAL A 723 -15.65 -13.12 14.34
N ALA A 724 -16.10 -14.35 14.63
CA ALA A 724 -17.53 -14.72 14.57
C ALA A 724 -18.21 -14.65 15.96
N THR A 725 -19.25 -13.82 16.12
CA THR A 725 -19.93 -13.60 17.41
C THR A 725 -20.43 -14.90 18.07
N GLU A 726 -20.17 -15.05 19.38
CA GLU A 726 -20.46 -16.23 20.24
C GLU A 726 -21.90 -16.79 20.16
N ALA A 727 -22.86 -16.03 19.63
CA ALA A 727 -24.27 -16.39 19.61
C ALA A 727 -24.66 -17.42 18.53
N ALA A 728 -23.97 -17.45 17.38
CA ALA A 728 -24.29 -18.37 16.27
C ALA A 728 -23.70 -19.78 16.45
N LEU A 729 -22.71 -19.92 17.35
CA LEU A 729 -21.79 -21.06 17.42
C LEU A 729 -22.04 -22.03 18.59
N SER A 730 -23.02 -21.75 19.46
CA SER A 730 -23.33 -22.64 20.59
C SER A 730 -23.94 -23.99 20.12
N GLY A 731 -23.10 -24.98 19.81
CA GLY A 731 -23.54 -26.35 19.50
C GLY A 731 -22.77 -27.10 18.42
N LEU A 732 -21.87 -26.45 17.66
CA LEU A 732 -21.03 -27.14 16.67
C LEU A 732 -19.97 -27.98 17.39
N SER A 733 -19.88 -29.27 17.08
CA SER A 733 -18.95 -30.20 17.76
C SER A 733 -18.42 -31.33 16.87
N GLY A 734 -18.74 -31.31 15.57
CA GLY A 734 -18.30 -32.31 14.60
C GLY A 734 -17.73 -31.69 13.33
N LEU A 735 -16.84 -30.70 13.46
CA LEU A 735 -16.13 -30.12 12.32
C LEU A 735 -15.16 -31.15 11.76
N THR A 736 -15.43 -31.60 10.53
CA THR A 736 -14.81 -32.81 9.96
C THR A 736 -14.11 -32.58 8.63
N THR A 737 -14.40 -31.48 7.96
CA THR A 737 -13.66 -31.07 6.76
C THR A 737 -13.55 -29.55 6.73
N LEU A 738 -12.53 -29.06 6.04
CA LEU A 738 -12.20 -27.67 5.87
C LEU A 738 -11.69 -27.47 4.45
N ALA A 739 -12.19 -26.44 3.77
CA ALA A 739 -11.66 -26.02 2.49
C ALA A 739 -11.58 -24.50 2.44
N MET A 740 -10.56 -23.97 1.78
CA MET A 740 -10.53 -22.55 1.48
C MET A 740 -11.18 -22.27 0.14
N GLY A 741 -12.21 -21.43 0.17
CA GLY A 741 -12.75 -20.82 -1.04
C GLY A 741 -12.07 -19.50 -1.36
N THR A 742 -12.63 -18.83 -2.36
CA THR A 742 -12.10 -17.56 -2.86
C THR A 742 -12.20 -16.47 -1.79
N GLY A 743 -11.13 -15.68 -1.58
CA GLY A 743 -11.06 -14.67 -0.52
C GLY A 743 -10.87 -15.20 0.88
N ASN A 744 -10.11 -16.29 1.04
CA ASN A 744 -9.81 -16.89 2.34
C ASN A 744 -11.07 -17.25 3.15
N THR A 745 -12.21 -17.45 2.48
CA THR A 745 -13.49 -17.85 3.07
C THR A 745 -13.43 -19.35 3.39
N PRO A 746 -13.43 -19.76 4.67
CA PRO A 746 -13.44 -21.18 5.05
C PRO A 746 -14.84 -21.78 4.82
N TYR A 747 -14.88 -22.91 4.12
CA TYR A 747 -16.06 -23.76 4.00
C TYR A 747 -15.84 -25.04 4.80
N PHE A 748 -16.86 -25.54 5.49
CA PHE A 748 -16.73 -26.70 6.35
C PHE A 748 -18.06 -27.42 6.60
N PHE A 749 -17.99 -28.72 6.86
CA PHE A 749 -19.14 -29.50 7.31
C PHE A 749 -19.15 -29.64 8.84
N ASP A 750 -20.31 -29.42 9.46
CA ASP A 750 -20.61 -29.96 10.79
C ASP A 750 -21.34 -31.30 10.64
N SER A 751 -20.60 -32.39 10.84
CA SER A 751 -21.13 -33.76 10.79
C SER A 751 -22.19 -34.03 11.88
N THR A 752 -22.19 -33.28 12.98
CA THR A 752 -23.18 -33.46 14.06
C THR A 752 -24.55 -32.94 13.63
N SER A 753 -24.57 -31.75 13.02
CA SER A 753 -25.78 -31.08 12.56
C SER A 753 -26.11 -31.37 11.09
N GLN A 754 -25.22 -32.05 10.35
CA GLN A 754 -25.31 -32.31 8.91
C GLN A 754 -25.48 -31.02 8.10
N LEU A 755 -24.73 -29.98 8.48
CA LEU A 755 -24.75 -28.67 7.84
C LEU A 755 -23.50 -28.46 6.99
N LEU A 756 -23.67 -27.77 5.86
CA LEU A 756 -22.59 -27.11 5.14
C LEU A 756 -22.60 -25.64 5.54
N LEU A 757 -21.44 -25.16 5.98
CA LEU A 757 -21.25 -23.83 6.50
C LEU A 757 -20.12 -23.15 5.73
N SER A 758 -20.22 -21.83 5.59
CA SER A 758 -19.12 -20.95 5.20
C SER A 758 -19.00 -19.85 6.25
N VAL A 759 -17.78 -19.44 6.57
CA VAL A 759 -17.60 -18.12 7.18
C VAL A 759 -17.54 -17.14 6.03
N GLU A 760 -18.67 -16.52 5.72
CA GLU A 760 -18.72 -15.45 4.73
C GLU A 760 -18.28 -14.15 5.40
N ASN A 761 -17.33 -13.47 4.77
CA ASN A 761 -17.44 -12.03 4.66
C ASN A 761 -18.68 -11.80 3.78
N ILE A 762 -19.89 -11.84 4.36
CA ILE A 762 -21.09 -11.31 3.68
C ILE A 762 -20.69 -9.92 3.16
N PRO A 763 -21.14 -9.47 1.96
CA PRO A 763 -20.78 -8.17 1.38
C PRO A 763 -20.65 -7.15 2.48
N ASP A 764 -19.53 -6.41 2.48
CA ASP A 764 -19.22 -5.38 3.47
C ASP A 764 -20.54 -4.67 3.86
N GLN A 765 -20.71 -4.30 5.13
CA GLN A 765 -21.95 -3.65 5.60
C GLN A 765 -22.15 -2.24 5.02
N ASN A 766 -21.90 -2.05 3.73
CA ASN A 766 -21.93 -0.81 3.03
C ASN A 766 -21.72 -0.98 1.50
N SER A 767 -21.60 -2.17 0.89
CA SER A 767 -21.11 -2.32 -0.50
C SER A 767 -22.09 -1.93 -1.60
N SER A 768 -23.30 -1.52 -1.22
CA SER A 768 -24.35 -1.14 -2.15
C SER A 768 -25.20 -0.03 -1.55
N PHE A 769 -25.92 0.70 -2.40
CA PHE A 769 -26.90 1.68 -1.94
C PHE A 769 -27.96 1.10 -0.98
N ASP A 770 -28.28 -0.20 -1.11
CA ASP A 770 -29.26 -0.89 -0.27
C ASP A 770 -28.70 -1.18 1.13
N ASN A 771 -27.43 -1.59 1.22
CA ASN A 771 -26.75 -1.96 2.47
C ASN A 771 -25.86 -0.84 3.04
N ALA A 772 -25.78 0.31 2.39
CA ALA A 772 -24.98 1.46 2.81
C ALA A 772 -25.18 1.78 4.29
N THR A 773 -24.09 1.92 5.03
CA THR A 773 -24.13 2.25 6.46
C THR A 773 -24.85 3.58 6.65
N ASP A 774 -25.95 3.55 7.40
CA ASP A 774 -26.72 4.76 7.72
C ASP A 774 -26.04 5.50 8.87
N LEU A 775 -25.32 6.54 8.50
CA LEU A 775 -24.61 7.36 9.47
C LEU A 775 -25.58 8.21 10.32
N THR A 776 -26.89 8.27 9.98
CA THR A 776 -27.92 8.94 10.79
C THR A 776 -28.52 8.07 11.90
N ASP A 777 -28.09 6.80 12.03
CA ASP A 777 -28.55 5.91 13.11
C ASP A 777 -27.96 6.31 14.48
N ILE A 778 -28.73 6.07 15.54
CA ILE A 778 -28.44 6.40 16.95
C ILE A 778 -27.18 5.70 17.48
N ALA A 779 -26.67 4.66 16.80
CA ALA A 779 -25.40 4.02 17.14
C ALA A 779 -24.17 4.78 16.61
N HIS A 780 -24.33 5.57 15.55
CA HIS A 780 -23.24 6.24 14.82
C HIS A 780 -23.23 7.76 15.01
N HIS A 781 -24.21 8.31 15.74
CA HIS A 781 -24.18 9.64 16.37
C HIS A 781 -23.96 10.85 15.44
N TRP A 782 -24.06 10.76 14.11
CA TRP A 782 -23.90 11.96 13.27
C TRP A 782 -25.07 12.93 13.43
N ASN A 783 -24.81 14.11 14.00
CA ASN A 783 -25.71 15.26 13.91
C ASN A 783 -25.27 16.20 12.79
N ALA A 784 -26.08 16.30 11.72
CA ALA A 784 -25.85 17.26 10.65
C ALA A 784 -25.81 18.71 11.20
N GLY A 785 -24.63 19.33 11.20
CA GLY A 785 -24.45 20.78 11.44
C GLY A 785 -23.34 21.21 12.40
N THR A 786 -22.67 20.31 13.14
CA THR A 786 -21.63 20.72 14.13
C THR A 786 -20.48 19.71 14.37
N GLU A 787 -20.37 18.62 13.61
CA GLU A 787 -19.44 17.51 13.91
C GLU A 787 -18.66 17.07 12.66
N GLU A 788 -17.35 16.85 12.83
CA GLU A 788 -16.51 16.04 11.93
C GLU A 788 -16.63 14.58 12.39
N PHE A 789 -16.92 13.67 11.46
CA PHE A 789 -17.09 12.24 11.75
C PHE A 789 -15.98 11.47 11.04
N VAL A 790 -14.96 11.06 11.80
CA VAL A 790 -13.87 10.23 11.27
C VAL A 790 -14.36 8.79 11.20
N ILE A 791 -14.54 8.30 9.98
CA ILE A 791 -14.79 6.90 9.72
C ILE A 791 -13.43 6.22 9.59
N THR A 792 -13.12 5.37 10.56
CA THR A 792 -12.03 4.40 10.43
C THR A 792 -12.69 3.07 10.08
N SER A 793 -12.68 2.74 8.80
CA SER A 793 -12.97 1.39 8.30
C SER A 793 -11.69 0.82 7.70
N GLU A 794 -11.59 -0.50 7.71
CA GLU A 794 -10.59 -1.23 6.94
C GLU A 794 -11.28 -1.68 5.66
N ILE A 795 -10.78 -1.28 4.50
CA ILE A 795 -11.27 -1.79 3.21
C ILE A 795 -10.80 -3.24 3.12
N GLN A 796 -11.74 -4.18 3.27
CA GLN A 796 -11.46 -5.62 3.25
C GLN A 796 -11.74 -6.15 1.85
N PRO A 797 -10.71 -6.49 1.06
CA PRO A 797 -10.90 -6.95 -0.30
C PRO A 797 -11.86 -8.13 -0.37
N GLN A 798 -12.82 -8.06 -1.28
CA GLN A 798 -13.76 -9.14 -1.51
C GLN A 798 -13.06 -10.32 -2.20
N GLY A 799 -13.49 -11.52 -1.84
CA GLY A 799 -12.96 -12.77 -2.35
C GLY A 799 -13.21 -13.09 -3.82
N ILE A 800 -13.31 -12.13 -4.75
CA ILE A 800 -13.59 -12.43 -6.16
C ILE A 800 -12.27 -12.80 -6.85
N GLY A 801 -12.13 -14.07 -7.24
CA GLY A 801 -10.99 -14.52 -8.04
C GLY A 801 -10.98 -13.85 -9.42
N LEU A 802 -10.03 -12.95 -9.66
CA LEU A 802 -9.90 -12.25 -10.93
C LEU A 802 -8.99 -13.04 -11.89
N PRO A 803 -9.33 -13.20 -13.17
CA PRO A 803 -8.50 -13.94 -14.12
C PRO A 803 -7.10 -13.32 -14.23
N PRO A 804 -6.05 -14.13 -14.46
CA PRO A 804 -4.68 -13.63 -14.57
C PRO A 804 -4.55 -12.54 -15.65
N LEU A 805 -3.83 -11.46 -15.35
CA LEU A 805 -3.51 -10.41 -16.31
C LEU A 805 -2.54 -10.93 -17.41
N PRO A 806 -2.48 -10.28 -18.59
CA PRO A 806 -1.48 -10.59 -19.63
C PRO A 806 -0.04 -10.43 -19.11
N GLY A 807 0.95 -11.04 -19.78
CA GLY A 807 2.39 -10.93 -19.47
C GLY A 807 3.05 -12.23 -18.98
N GLY A 808 2.34 -13.37 -18.96
CA GLY A 808 2.88 -14.66 -18.50
C GLY A 808 3.37 -15.57 -19.63
N LYS A 809 4.30 -16.49 -19.33
CA LYS A 809 4.88 -17.44 -20.30
C LYS A 809 3.87 -18.29 -21.10
N TYR A 810 2.67 -18.49 -20.57
CA TYR A 810 1.62 -19.33 -21.14
C TYR A 810 0.54 -18.55 -21.91
N GLU A 811 0.72 -17.24 -22.14
CA GLU A 811 -0.29 -16.44 -22.81
C GLU A 811 -0.37 -16.68 -24.33
N PRO A 812 -1.55 -16.52 -24.95
CA PRO A 812 -1.70 -16.65 -26.39
C PRO A 812 -0.92 -15.54 -27.13
N GLY A 813 0.22 -15.89 -27.74
CA GLY A 813 1.04 -14.95 -28.51
C GLY A 813 2.50 -14.89 -28.05
N HIS A 814 2.81 -15.46 -26.87
CA HIS A 814 4.16 -15.52 -26.34
C HIS A 814 5.11 -16.32 -27.25
N ARG A 815 6.32 -15.81 -27.46
CA ARG A 815 7.32 -16.44 -28.34
C ARG A 815 8.22 -17.34 -27.50
N HIS A 816 8.14 -18.66 -27.70
CA HIS A 816 9.05 -19.61 -27.03
C HIS A 816 10.53 -19.39 -27.45
N LEU A 817 11.29 -18.67 -26.62
CA LEU A 817 12.73 -18.45 -26.75
C LEU A 817 13.51 -19.40 -25.82
N PRO A 818 14.85 -19.54 -25.97
CA PRO A 818 15.65 -20.32 -25.03
C PRO A 818 15.55 -19.76 -23.60
N ALA A 819 15.54 -20.63 -22.58
CA ALA A 819 15.28 -20.27 -21.17
C ALA A 819 16.16 -19.14 -20.57
N MET A 820 17.32 -18.82 -21.15
CA MET A 820 18.15 -17.68 -20.73
C MET A 820 17.66 -16.31 -21.24
N LEU A 821 16.71 -16.30 -22.19
CA LEU A 821 16.09 -15.12 -22.78
C LEU A 821 14.57 -15.03 -22.46
N ASP A 822 14.02 -16.00 -21.73
CA ASP A 822 12.57 -16.20 -21.54
C ASP A 822 12.19 -16.25 -20.06
N ALA A 823 12.88 -15.45 -19.23
CA ALA A 823 12.77 -15.46 -17.77
C ALA A 823 12.37 -14.07 -17.23
N HIS A 824 11.33 -13.49 -17.83
CA HIS A 824 10.78 -12.17 -17.50
C HIS A 824 10.06 -12.14 -16.14
N ILE A 825 9.29 -13.20 -15.88
CA ILE A 825 8.58 -13.52 -14.64
C ILE A 825 8.69 -15.05 -14.49
N ASP A 826 8.79 -15.54 -13.26
CA ASP A 826 8.72 -16.98 -12.99
C ASP A 826 7.28 -17.52 -13.17
N ASN A 827 6.95 -18.70 -12.62
CA ASN A 827 5.59 -19.24 -12.73
C ASN A 827 4.56 -18.51 -11.83
N SER A 828 4.95 -17.47 -11.10
CA SER A 828 4.05 -16.70 -10.24
C SER A 828 3.00 -15.92 -11.05
N GLY A 829 1.85 -15.68 -10.42
CA GLY A 829 0.71 -14.99 -11.02
C GLY A 829 -0.19 -15.85 -11.93
N THR A 830 0.17 -17.08 -12.33
CA THR A 830 -0.65 -17.90 -13.28
C THR A 830 -2.08 -18.22 -12.82
N ASN A 831 -2.36 -18.14 -11.53
CA ASN A 831 -3.68 -18.40 -10.96
C ASN A 831 -4.53 -17.12 -10.90
N PRO A 832 -5.87 -17.24 -10.93
CA PRO A 832 -6.74 -16.14 -10.55
C PRO A 832 -6.34 -15.63 -9.16
N VAL A 833 -6.13 -14.32 -9.05
CA VAL A 833 -5.67 -13.68 -7.81
C VAL A 833 -6.89 -13.02 -7.17
N THR A 834 -7.07 -13.21 -5.87
CA THR A 834 -7.99 -12.36 -5.10
C THR A 834 -7.36 -10.97 -5.00
N ALA A 835 -8.17 -9.91 -5.08
CA ALA A 835 -7.72 -8.60 -4.63
C ALA A 835 -7.19 -8.74 -3.20
N GLY A 836 -5.94 -8.36 -2.94
CA GLY A 836 -5.37 -8.35 -1.59
C GLY A 836 -5.61 -6.99 -0.93
N SER A 837 -5.34 -6.90 0.38
CA SER A 837 -5.20 -5.59 1.02
C SER A 837 -4.09 -4.81 0.29
N VAL A 838 -4.12 -3.48 0.39
CA VAL A 838 -3.03 -2.64 -0.14
C VAL A 838 -1.72 -3.24 0.35
N SER A 839 -0.90 -3.75 -0.57
CA SER A 839 0.29 -4.50 -0.19
C SER A 839 1.24 -3.54 0.50
N VAL A 840 1.51 -3.74 1.79
CA VAL A 840 2.47 -2.91 2.52
C VAL A 840 3.86 -3.53 2.42
N ALA A 841 4.84 -2.74 1.99
CA ALA A 841 6.24 -3.13 1.93
C ALA A 841 7.09 -2.11 2.67
N TYR A 842 7.87 -2.58 3.64
CA TYR A 842 8.82 -1.72 4.35
C TYR A 842 10.13 -1.64 3.57
N TYR A 843 10.78 -0.49 3.62
CA TYR A 843 12.17 -0.33 3.17
C TYR A 843 12.95 0.54 4.15
N ASN A 844 14.27 0.46 4.12
CA ASN A 844 15.15 1.20 5.01
C ASN A 844 16.51 1.50 4.38
N PHE A 845 17.27 2.35 5.06
CA PHE A 845 18.64 2.75 4.71
C PHE A 845 19.60 2.47 5.87
N GLN A 846 19.53 1.24 6.43
CA GLN A 846 20.40 0.86 7.55
C GLN A 846 21.88 1.16 7.25
N ASP A 847 22.60 1.64 8.26
CA ASP A 847 24.02 1.98 8.16
C ASP A 847 24.87 0.72 8.02
N GLU A 848 24.63 -0.32 8.82
CA GLU A 848 25.34 -1.60 8.72
C GLU A 848 24.55 -2.56 7.84
N TYR A 849 25.13 -3.03 6.74
CA TYR A 849 24.41 -3.88 5.77
C TYR A 849 25.09 -5.22 5.47
N GLY A 850 26.29 -5.47 6.00
CA GLY A 850 27.00 -6.72 5.77
C GLY A 850 28.43 -6.74 6.30
N ILE A 851 29.16 -7.81 5.96
CA ILE A 851 30.58 -7.98 6.31
C ILE A 851 31.41 -8.29 5.06
N ASP A 852 32.63 -7.77 4.99
CA ASP A 852 33.56 -8.09 3.91
C ASP A 852 34.18 -9.50 4.07
N VAL A 853 34.90 -9.94 3.03
CA VAL A 853 35.58 -11.25 3.04
C VAL A 853 36.72 -11.36 4.07
N GLN A 854 37.09 -10.25 4.73
CA GLN A 854 38.04 -10.17 5.83
C GLN A 854 37.36 -10.09 7.21
N GLY A 855 36.02 -10.05 7.27
CA GLY A 855 35.21 -10.01 8.48
C GLY A 855 34.99 -8.60 9.07
N ASN A 856 35.23 -7.54 8.33
CA ASN A 856 34.93 -6.17 8.76
C ASN A 856 33.48 -5.81 8.43
N VAL A 857 32.81 -5.06 9.31
CA VAL A 857 31.46 -4.51 9.06
C VAL A 857 31.54 -3.46 7.95
N LEU A 858 30.59 -3.53 7.01
CA LEU A 858 30.45 -2.60 5.90
C LEU A 858 29.36 -1.59 6.21
N HIS A 859 29.66 -0.32 5.92
CA HIS A 859 28.76 0.81 6.16
C HIS A 859 28.16 1.32 4.84
N ASN A 860 26.89 1.63 4.88
CA ASN A 860 26.11 2.11 3.74
C ASN A 860 26.58 3.51 3.34
N ALA A 861 27.06 3.64 2.11
CA ALA A 861 27.56 4.90 1.58
C ALA A 861 26.49 5.71 0.84
N ILE A 862 25.21 5.30 0.94
CA ILE A 862 24.10 5.97 0.27
C ILE A 862 23.97 7.44 0.69
N THR A 863 23.88 8.33 -0.30
CA THR A 863 23.74 9.79 -0.09
C THR A 863 22.28 10.19 0.19
N GLU A 864 22.04 11.40 0.70
CA GLU A 864 20.66 11.88 0.89
C GLU A 864 19.93 12.09 -0.44
N GLU A 865 20.66 12.47 -1.49
CA GLU A 865 20.17 12.56 -2.86
C GLU A 865 19.72 11.19 -3.39
N GLN A 866 20.52 10.15 -3.17
CA GLN A 866 20.20 8.76 -3.52
C GLN A 866 19.03 8.20 -2.70
N LYS A 867 18.94 8.52 -1.40
CA LYS A 867 17.75 8.18 -0.60
C LYS A 867 16.51 8.83 -1.18
N GLN A 868 16.60 10.09 -1.59
CA GLN A 868 15.48 10.76 -2.26
C GLN A 868 15.12 10.10 -3.59
N ARG A 869 16.11 9.68 -4.40
CA ARG A 869 15.86 8.91 -5.63
C ARG A 869 15.18 7.56 -5.32
N ALA A 870 15.60 6.85 -4.28
CA ALA A 870 14.94 5.61 -3.84
C ALA A 870 13.47 5.85 -3.47
N ARG A 871 13.18 6.90 -2.69
CA ARG A 871 11.80 7.28 -2.35
C ARG A 871 10.95 7.52 -3.58
N GLU A 872 11.49 8.24 -4.57
CA GLU A 872 10.80 8.46 -5.86
C GLU A 872 10.55 7.16 -6.62
N ILE A 873 11.51 6.22 -6.63
CA ILE A 873 11.31 4.91 -7.25
C ILE A 873 10.17 4.15 -6.55
N PHE A 874 10.16 4.15 -5.21
CA PHE A 874 9.08 3.54 -4.44
C PHE A 874 7.74 4.25 -4.65
N GLU A 875 7.70 5.58 -4.78
CA GLU A 875 6.49 6.33 -5.14
C GLU A 875 5.99 5.98 -6.54
N ILE A 876 6.89 5.85 -7.52
CA ILE A 876 6.53 5.47 -8.89
C ILE A 876 5.98 4.04 -8.92
N TYR A 877 6.63 3.09 -8.24
CA TYR A 877 6.10 1.74 -8.12
C TYR A 877 4.80 1.70 -7.30
N ALA A 878 4.66 2.50 -6.24
CA ALA A 878 3.42 2.63 -5.49
C ALA A 878 2.27 3.08 -6.40
N TYR A 879 2.52 4.10 -7.22
CA TYR A 879 1.56 4.64 -8.17
C TYR A 879 1.05 3.59 -9.17
N TYR A 880 1.96 2.81 -9.75
CA TYR A 880 1.59 1.80 -10.75
C TYR A 880 1.03 0.50 -10.15
N LEU A 881 1.53 0.07 -8.99
CA LEU A 881 1.25 -1.25 -8.43
C LEU A 881 0.20 -1.24 -7.32
N GLY A 882 -0.09 -0.08 -6.72
CA GLY A 882 -0.97 0.01 -5.55
C GLY A 882 -0.35 -0.63 -4.29
N ILE A 883 0.97 -0.71 -4.21
CA ILE A 883 1.72 -1.14 -3.02
C ILE A 883 2.01 0.10 -2.17
N GLU A 884 1.74 0.04 -0.87
CA GLU A 884 2.18 1.06 0.08
C GLU A 884 3.62 0.78 0.53
N PHE A 885 4.56 1.62 0.11
CA PHE A 885 5.95 1.53 0.55
C PHE A 885 6.19 2.44 1.76
N ILE A 886 6.56 1.86 2.91
CA ILE A 886 6.79 2.59 4.16
C ILE A 886 8.29 2.59 4.48
N GLU A 887 8.90 3.77 4.55
CA GLU A 887 10.26 3.91 5.08
C GLU A 887 10.25 3.59 6.59
N SER A 888 11.05 2.62 7.00
CA SER A 888 11.21 2.20 8.37
C SER A 888 12.67 2.38 8.84
N ALA A 889 12.89 2.27 10.15
CA ALA A 889 14.24 2.32 10.70
C ALA A 889 15.07 1.08 10.34
N ASP A 890 14.45 -0.10 10.35
CA ASP A 890 15.15 -1.39 10.26
C ASP A 890 14.35 -2.54 9.63
N GLN A 891 13.10 -2.34 9.23
CA GLN A 891 12.25 -3.38 8.65
C GLN A 891 12.27 -3.35 7.11
N GLY A 892 12.15 -4.53 6.50
CA GLY A 892 11.97 -4.66 5.06
C GLY A 892 13.25 -4.54 4.23
N LEU A 893 13.11 -4.10 2.98
CA LEU A 893 14.20 -4.02 2.00
C LEU A 893 15.24 -2.97 2.41
N THR A 894 16.48 -3.37 2.62
CA THR A 894 17.60 -2.43 2.82
C THR A 894 18.19 -2.01 1.47
N VAL A 895 18.16 -0.71 1.18
CA VAL A 895 18.73 -0.11 -0.03
C VAL A 895 20.13 0.42 0.28
N VAL A 896 21.13 -0.08 -0.45
CA VAL A 896 22.54 0.18 -0.15
C VAL A 896 23.29 0.69 -1.37
N THR A 897 24.11 1.72 -1.17
CA THR A 897 25.24 2.04 -2.04
C THR A 897 26.52 1.56 -1.34
N GLY A 898 27.22 0.58 -1.89
CA GLY A 898 28.32 -0.08 -1.18
C GLY A 898 29.05 -1.15 -1.98
N ASP A 899 29.77 -2.03 -1.28
CA ASP A 899 30.47 -3.18 -1.84
C ASP A 899 29.53 -4.38 -2.06
N LEU A 900 29.35 -4.76 -3.33
CA LEU A 900 28.50 -5.88 -3.78
C LEU A 900 28.90 -7.24 -3.18
N ARG A 901 30.16 -7.39 -2.75
CA ARG A 901 30.68 -8.66 -2.21
C ARG A 901 30.10 -9.02 -0.85
N ALA A 902 29.37 -8.09 -0.22
CA ALA A 902 28.54 -8.38 0.94
C ALA A 902 27.44 -9.42 0.61
N LEU A 903 26.92 -9.41 -0.63
CA LEU A 903 25.91 -10.35 -1.10
C LEU A 903 26.53 -11.54 -1.84
N ASP A 904 27.47 -11.30 -2.75
CA ASP A 904 28.18 -12.36 -3.48
C ASP A 904 29.69 -12.08 -3.56
N PRO A 905 30.51 -12.78 -2.74
CA PRO A 905 31.96 -12.63 -2.72
C PRO A 905 32.68 -12.94 -4.04
N SER A 906 32.00 -13.58 -5.00
CA SER A 906 32.57 -13.96 -6.29
C SER A 906 32.43 -12.89 -7.37
N LYS A 907 31.66 -11.82 -7.13
CA LYS A 907 31.40 -10.76 -8.10
C LYS A 907 32.57 -9.76 -8.18
N PRO A 908 33.03 -9.40 -9.39
CA PRO A 908 33.98 -8.31 -9.58
C PRO A 908 33.32 -6.97 -9.25
N VAL A 909 34.08 -6.07 -8.61
CA VAL A 909 33.68 -4.68 -8.29
C VAL A 909 34.51 -3.69 -9.11
N GLY A 910 33.92 -2.56 -9.48
CA GLY A 910 34.52 -1.50 -10.30
C GLY A 910 34.18 -1.56 -11.80
N PRO A 911 34.84 -0.73 -12.65
CA PRO A 911 34.34 -0.34 -13.99
C PRO A 911 34.12 -1.44 -15.05
N ASP A 912 34.46 -2.70 -14.74
CA ASP A 912 34.24 -3.88 -15.59
C ASP A 912 33.31 -4.92 -14.87
N GLY A 913 32.65 -4.52 -13.79
CA GLY A 913 31.77 -5.31 -12.92
C GLY A 913 30.28 -5.12 -13.25
N VAL A 914 29.42 -5.64 -12.37
CA VAL A 914 27.97 -5.37 -12.45
C VAL A 914 27.66 -4.14 -11.58
N LEU A 915 26.74 -3.28 -12.00
CA LEU A 915 26.43 -2.03 -11.30
C LEU A 915 25.61 -2.24 -10.02
N GLY A 916 24.84 -3.33 -9.95
CA GLY A 916 23.97 -3.65 -8.83
C GLY A 916 23.82 -5.15 -8.60
N LEU A 917 23.30 -5.51 -7.43
CA LEU A 917 22.90 -6.87 -7.11
C LEU A 917 21.74 -6.84 -6.10
N ALA A 918 20.64 -7.52 -6.45
CA ALA A 918 19.50 -7.74 -5.59
C ALA A 918 19.07 -9.21 -5.54
N PRO A 919 18.51 -9.66 -4.39
CA PRO A 919 17.80 -10.93 -4.32
C PRO A 919 16.44 -10.83 -5.03
N HIS A 920 16.20 -11.77 -5.94
CA HIS A 920 14.91 -11.87 -6.63
C HIS A 920 13.77 -12.16 -5.62
N GLY A 921 12.67 -11.38 -5.69
CA GLY A 921 11.55 -11.51 -4.75
C GLY A 921 11.84 -11.04 -3.30
N GLY A 922 12.97 -10.36 -3.08
CA GLY A 922 13.43 -9.94 -1.76
C GLY A 922 12.78 -8.70 -1.15
N TYR A 923 11.68 -8.16 -1.68
CA TYR A 923 11.11 -6.88 -1.22
C TYR A 923 10.66 -6.85 0.26
N ARG A 924 10.40 -8.00 0.89
CA ARG A 924 9.94 -8.08 2.29
C ARG A 924 11.05 -8.14 3.34
N ASN A 925 12.26 -8.58 2.99
CA ASN A 925 13.37 -8.71 3.96
C ASN A 925 14.75 -8.86 3.27
N GLY A 926 14.91 -8.28 2.09
CA GLY A 926 16.13 -8.38 1.29
C GLY A 926 17.10 -7.24 1.51
N THR A 927 18.28 -7.35 0.92
CA THR A 927 19.24 -6.25 0.80
C THR A 927 19.64 -6.16 -0.65
N LEU A 928 19.47 -4.98 -1.26
CA LEU A 928 20.04 -4.69 -2.58
C LEU A 928 21.26 -3.79 -2.40
N VAL A 929 22.29 -4.01 -3.21
CA VAL A 929 23.52 -3.23 -3.17
C VAL A 929 23.83 -2.70 -4.56
N ILE A 930 24.11 -1.40 -4.67
CA ILE A 930 24.62 -0.72 -5.86
C ILE A 930 26.11 -0.44 -5.64
N ASP A 931 26.97 -0.74 -6.62
CA ASP A 931 28.42 -0.62 -6.49
C ASP A 931 28.86 0.83 -6.31
N ALA A 932 29.29 1.18 -5.09
CA ALA A 932 29.77 2.52 -4.76
C ALA A 932 30.98 2.99 -5.58
N THR A 933 31.66 2.10 -6.29
CA THR A 933 32.83 2.45 -7.12
C THR A 933 32.47 2.89 -8.54
N ASP A 934 31.24 2.65 -8.99
CA ASP A 934 30.77 2.98 -10.33
C ASP A 934 29.79 4.18 -10.35
N VAL A 935 29.21 4.54 -9.21
CA VAL A 935 28.35 5.73 -9.02
C VAL A 935 29.08 6.80 -8.19
N THR A 936 29.95 7.58 -8.83
CA THR A 936 30.91 8.47 -8.12
C THR A 936 30.80 9.95 -8.48
N THR A 937 29.95 10.29 -9.44
CA THR A 937 29.78 11.65 -9.96
C THR A 937 28.41 12.20 -9.60
N PRO A 938 28.29 13.53 -9.39
CA PRO A 938 26.98 14.14 -9.13
C PRO A 938 25.97 13.94 -10.26
N GLU A 939 26.42 13.66 -11.49
CA GLU A 939 25.56 13.31 -12.61
C GLU A 939 24.93 11.91 -12.49
N ASP A 940 25.47 11.02 -11.65
CA ASP A 940 24.92 9.68 -11.42
C ASP A 940 23.66 9.72 -10.54
N ASP A 941 23.56 10.74 -9.66
CA ASP A 941 22.51 10.88 -8.63
C ASP A 941 21.28 11.69 -9.11
N VAL A 942 21.29 12.20 -10.34
CA VAL A 942 20.16 12.98 -10.91
C VAL A 942 19.03 12.05 -11.35
N PHE A 943 17.84 12.63 -11.59
CA PHE A 943 16.72 11.87 -12.16
C PHE A 943 17.10 11.27 -13.53
N GLY A 944 16.96 9.95 -13.67
CA GLY A 944 17.42 9.20 -14.84
C GLY A 944 18.94 9.13 -15.02
N GLY A 945 19.69 9.39 -13.95
CA GLY A 945 21.12 9.10 -13.86
C GLY A 945 21.39 7.62 -13.61
N THR A 946 22.64 7.19 -13.78
CA THR A 946 23.05 5.79 -13.72
C THR A 946 22.69 5.11 -12.39
N TRP A 947 22.71 5.85 -11.27
CA TRP A 947 22.28 5.31 -9.98
C TRP A 947 20.79 4.97 -9.98
N MET A 948 19.94 5.89 -10.45
CA MET A 948 18.48 5.71 -10.47
C MET A 948 18.07 4.58 -11.42
N ASP A 949 18.70 4.45 -12.58
CA ASP A 949 18.47 3.36 -13.52
C ASP A 949 18.80 2.00 -12.90
N THR A 950 19.97 1.91 -12.26
CA THR A 950 20.40 0.70 -11.57
C THR A 950 19.46 0.38 -10.41
N ALA A 951 19.07 1.38 -9.62
CA ALA A 951 18.13 1.21 -8.52
C ALA A 951 16.74 0.74 -9.00
N PHE A 952 16.21 1.28 -10.10
CA PHE A 952 14.97 0.80 -10.72
C PHE A 952 15.07 -0.68 -11.12
N HIS A 953 16.17 -1.07 -11.75
CA HIS A 953 16.43 -2.45 -12.17
C HIS A 953 16.52 -3.40 -10.97
N GLU A 954 17.31 -3.05 -9.96
CA GLU A 954 17.51 -3.89 -8.77
C GLU A 954 16.25 -3.96 -7.90
N ILE A 955 15.52 -2.85 -7.72
CA ILE A 955 14.22 -2.85 -7.02
C ILE A 955 13.21 -3.71 -7.80
N GLY A 956 13.18 -3.62 -9.13
CA GLY A 956 12.38 -4.51 -9.99
C GLY A 956 12.66 -6.00 -9.71
N HIS A 957 13.94 -6.38 -9.56
CA HIS A 957 14.31 -7.74 -9.14
C HIS A 957 13.77 -8.09 -7.75
N THR A 958 13.87 -7.19 -6.77
CA THR A 958 13.31 -7.45 -5.43
C THR A 958 11.79 -7.64 -5.45
N LEU A 959 11.10 -7.01 -6.41
CA LEU A 959 9.66 -7.17 -6.65
C LEU A 959 9.31 -8.43 -7.45
N GLY A 960 10.29 -9.19 -7.93
CA GLY A 960 10.05 -10.46 -8.63
C GLY A 960 10.13 -10.39 -10.15
N LEU A 961 10.60 -9.27 -10.72
CA LEU A 961 10.96 -9.24 -12.14
C LEU A 961 12.25 -10.03 -12.37
N GLY A 962 12.30 -10.76 -13.48
CA GLY A 962 13.53 -11.32 -14.02
C GLY A 962 14.10 -10.44 -15.14
N HIS A 963 15.20 -10.89 -15.75
CA HIS A 963 15.80 -10.15 -16.87
C HIS A 963 14.97 -10.29 -18.14
N ALA A 964 14.92 -9.20 -18.92
CA ALA A 964 14.09 -9.05 -20.10
C ALA A 964 14.88 -8.61 -21.36
N TYR A 965 16.01 -9.25 -21.64
CA TYR A 965 16.96 -8.82 -22.69
C TYR A 965 16.42 -8.77 -24.13
N ASP A 966 15.25 -9.36 -24.39
CA ASP A 966 14.57 -9.33 -25.68
C ASP A 966 13.48 -8.25 -25.79
N LEU A 967 13.27 -7.47 -24.72
CA LEU A 967 12.27 -6.39 -24.64
C LEU A 967 12.94 -5.02 -24.39
N SER A 968 12.29 -3.96 -24.87
CA SER A 968 12.64 -2.58 -24.55
C SER A 968 12.14 -2.22 -23.15
N ALA A 969 12.83 -2.73 -22.13
CA ALA A 969 12.44 -2.67 -20.72
C ALA A 969 13.65 -2.31 -19.86
N ILE A 970 13.45 -1.77 -18.65
CA ILE A 970 14.54 -1.54 -17.69
C ILE A 970 15.22 -2.86 -17.32
N MET A 971 14.45 -3.95 -17.28
CA MET A 971 14.98 -5.29 -17.06
C MET A 971 15.76 -5.85 -18.26
N GLY A 972 15.78 -5.17 -19.41
CA GLY A 972 16.37 -5.62 -20.66
C GLY A 972 17.76 -5.08 -20.99
N GLY A 973 18.31 -4.15 -20.20
CA GLY A 973 19.63 -3.57 -20.47
C GLY A 973 20.76 -4.58 -20.28
N ASP A 974 21.64 -4.73 -21.28
CA ASP A 974 22.96 -5.30 -21.04
C ASP A 974 23.83 -4.31 -20.24
N SER A 975 24.78 -4.82 -19.47
CA SER A 975 25.58 -4.03 -18.52
C SER A 975 26.49 -2.97 -19.15
N GLU A 976 26.36 -2.70 -20.46
CA GLU A 976 27.08 -1.62 -21.14
C GLU A 976 26.15 -0.57 -21.79
N THR A 977 24.82 -0.79 -21.80
CA THR A 977 23.84 0.18 -22.30
C THR A 977 22.56 0.21 -21.46
N THR A 978 22.63 0.70 -20.22
CA THR A 978 21.43 1.11 -19.50
C THR A 978 20.86 2.36 -20.18
N GLY A 979 19.62 2.26 -20.69
CA GLY A 979 18.84 3.41 -21.16
C GLY A 979 18.79 3.70 -22.67
N SER A 980 19.41 2.93 -23.58
CA SER A 980 19.40 3.29 -25.02
C SER A 980 18.25 2.71 -25.85
N ASP A 981 17.50 1.74 -25.33
CA ASP A 981 16.54 0.95 -26.11
C ASP A 981 15.08 1.07 -25.66
N LEU A 982 14.77 1.95 -24.69
CA LEU A 982 13.38 2.40 -24.50
C LEU A 982 12.93 3.12 -25.79
N PRO A 983 11.64 3.10 -26.19
CA PRO A 983 11.18 3.76 -27.41
C PRO A 983 11.35 5.28 -27.27
N GLN A 984 12.51 5.81 -27.66
CA GLN A 984 12.86 7.20 -27.37
C GLN A 984 12.56 8.12 -28.56
N ASP A 985 11.59 9.01 -28.36
CA ASP A 985 11.70 10.37 -28.87
C ASP A 985 12.58 11.20 -27.92
N PRO A 986 13.35 12.19 -28.40
CA PRO A 986 14.25 12.97 -27.55
C PRO A 986 13.48 13.79 -26.50
N GLY A 987 13.70 13.50 -25.21
CA GLY A 987 13.25 14.34 -24.08
C GLY A 987 12.21 13.74 -23.14
N GLN A 988 11.77 12.50 -23.33
CA GLN A 988 10.93 11.78 -22.36
C GLN A 988 11.60 10.48 -21.93
N THR A 989 11.85 10.34 -20.63
CA THR A 989 12.22 9.06 -20.04
C THR A 989 11.05 8.58 -19.19
N VAL A 990 10.32 7.58 -19.68
CA VAL A 990 9.21 6.97 -18.96
C VAL A 990 9.78 5.87 -18.08
N TYR A 991 9.67 6.04 -16.76
CA TYR A 991 10.12 5.09 -15.76
C TYR A 991 8.91 4.50 -15.00
N PRO A 992 8.87 3.17 -14.78
CA PRO A 992 9.54 2.13 -15.57
C PRO A 992 8.87 1.96 -16.95
N GLY A 993 9.42 1.12 -17.83
CA GLY A 993 8.83 0.90 -19.16
C GLY A 993 7.52 0.10 -19.10
N ASP A 994 6.65 0.25 -20.10
CA ASP A 994 5.35 -0.44 -20.17
C ASP A 994 5.45 -1.97 -19.96
N TYR A 995 6.50 -2.61 -20.48
CA TYR A 995 6.73 -4.04 -20.29
C TYR A 995 7.03 -4.41 -18.83
N ASP A 996 7.77 -3.56 -18.11
CA ASP A 996 8.05 -3.77 -16.69
C ASP A 996 6.77 -3.59 -15.86
N ILE A 997 5.93 -2.62 -16.22
CA ILE A 997 4.63 -2.36 -15.58
C ILE A 997 3.68 -3.54 -15.82
N ASP A 998 3.50 -3.98 -17.06
CA ASP A 998 2.64 -5.12 -17.39
C ASP A 998 3.08 -6.38 -16.64
N HIS A 999 4.39 -6.63 -16.57
CA HIS A 999 4.94 -7.75 -15.81
C HIS A 999 4.77 -7.60 -14.29
N LEU A 1000 4.90 -6.40 -13.74
CA LEU A 1000 4.67 -6.19 -12.31
C LEU A 1000 3.18 -6.21 -11.95
N LEU A 1001 2.30 -5.72 -12.81
CA LEU A 1001 0.84 -5.79 -12.61
C LEU A 1001 0.34 -7.23 -12.58
N ARG A 1002 1.04 -8.13 -13.25
CA ARG A 1002 0.86 -9.58 -13.14
C ARG A 1002 1.08 -10.09 -11.71
N LEU A 1003 2.05 -9.53 -11.01
CA LEU A 1003 2.50 -9.89 -9.66
C LEU A 1003 1.75 -9.13 -8.57
N PHE A 1004 1.47 -7.85 -8.81
CA PHE A 1004 0.84 -6.90 -7.90
C PHE A 1004 -0.31 -6.19 -8.61
N ARG A 1005 -1.53 -6.69 -8.41
CA ARG A 1005 -2.73 -6.12 -9.02
C ARG A 1005 -3.21 -4.93 -8.21
N HIS A 1006 -3.58 -3.84 -8.90
CA HIS A 1006 -4.21 -2.66 -8.29
C HIS A 1006 -5.75 -2.76 -8.23
N ASP A 1007 -6.32 -3.91 -8.59
CA ASP A 1007 -7.76 -4.13 -8.57
C ASP A 1007 -8.25 -4.23 -7.10
N ALA A 1008 -8.54 -3.11 -6.44
CA ALA A 1008 -9.36 -3.11 -5.23
C ALA A 1008 -10.82 -3.35 -5.64
N ASN A 1009 -11.47 -4.39 -5.10
CA ASN A 1009 -12.84 -4.79 -5.45
C ASN A 1009 -13.86 -4.56 -4.33
N ASP A 1010 -13.48 -3.82 -3.28
CA ASP A 1010 -14.28 -3.51 -2.11
C ASP A 1010 -14.62 -2.00 -2.08
N ILE A 1011 -15.89 -1.66 -1.84
CA ILE A 1011 -16.39 -0.28 -1.83
C ILE A 1011 -17.28 -0.10 -0.60
N ASP A 1012 -16.81 0.66 0.37
CA ASP A 1012 -17.64 1.13 1.48
C ASP A 1012 -18.57 2.28 1.04
N LEU A 1013 -19.88 2.05 0.86
CA LEU A 1013 -20.86 3.13 0.73
C LEU A 1013 -21.48 3.56 2.07
N TYR A 1014 -21.34 4.85 2.37
CA TYR A 1014 -22.03 5.49 3.49
C TYR A 1014 -23.22 6.32 2.98
N LYS A 1015 -24.33 6.29 3.73
CA LYS A 1015 -25.49 7.14 3.44
C LYS A 1015 -25.81 8.07 4.60
N PHE A 1016 -26.25 9.28 4.26
CA PHE A 1016 -26.71 10.27 5.22
C PHE A 1016 -27.78 11.18 4.63
N ASN A 1017 -28.55 11.81 5.52
CA ASN A 1017 -29.60 12.75 5.13
C ASN A 1017 -29.22 14.17 5.56
N LEU A 1018 -29.10 15.08 4.61
CA LEU A 1018 -28.97 16.51 4.88
C LEU A 1018 -30.34 17.12 5.18
N ALA A 1019 -30.55 17.57 6.42
CA ALA A 1019 -31.80 18.19 6.84
C ALA A 1019 -31.98 19.62 6.28
N GLU A 1020 -30.88 20.29 5.95
CA GLU A 1020 -30.83 21.64 5.38
C GLU A 1020 -29.80 21.69 4.22
N SER A 1021 -29.90 22.69 3.33
CA SER A 1021 -28.91 22.88 2.25
C SER A 1021 -27.58 23.37 2.82
N GLY A 1022 -26.45 22.77 2.39
CA GLY A 1022 -25.11 23.12 2.87
C GLY A 1022 -23.99 22.49 2.03
N THR A 1023 -22.74 22.71 2.42
CA THR A 1023 -21.54 22.15 1.77
C THR A 1023 -21.12 20.86 2.48
N PHE A 1024 -20.90 19.80 1.74
CA PHE A 1024 -20.31 18.54 2.23
C PHE A 1024 -18.85 18.48 1.77
N ARG A 1025 -17.94 18.15 2.70
CA ARG A 1025 -16.53 17.88 2.43
C ARG A 1025 -16.23 16.52 3.08
N ALA A 1026 -15.77 15.56 2.30
CA ALA A 1026 -15.33 14.23 2.73
C ALA A 1026 -13.97 13.94 2.11
#